data_AF-A0A7Y6E2T8-F1
#
_entry.id   AF-A0A7Y6E2T8-F1
#
_cell.length_a   1.000
_cell.length_b   1.000
_cell.length_c   1.000
_cell.angle_alpha   90.00
_cell.angle_beta   90.00
_cell.angle_gamma   90.00
#
_symmetry.space_group_name_H-M   'P 1'
#
loop_
_entity.id
_entity.type
_entity.pdbx_description
1 polymer ?
#
loop_
_entity_poly.entity_id
_entity_poly.type
_entity_poly.pdbx_seq_one_letter_code
_entity_poly.pdbx_strand_id
1 'polypeptide(L)'
;PEPVPAPEQPTRPKAAARAVDAAAPGDRLLAHVEGVALDVLAGALRVDRARIGRHEPFSDFGLDSIFAVQVARTLGAELELDLDVTLLFEYGTLAELGEFIVAEHADAVRSRLDAEAALAPGTTPPEQAPVVAAADDALDAEPDGIAIVGISARFPGADDVDEFWRIVERGERRIGTPPLEREDWAAYRDAVDTSGMWGGFLDRVHEFDPLFFAISMTEARQLPPELRLMVMTAWNAIEDAGYQPAELRTRPTGVFIAATPTEYHADSPEMLMPSPVMIPNRISYLFDLHGPSEQCDTRCSSSLVALHRAIRSIRDGECEQALVGGVNLMLSPAGFEVMRAGGMLTTSGAVRPFQEGSEGTARGEGVCAVLIKPLRTAIEDGDFVYGVVRGTAVAHGGKGVSFTAPNIRGMKSAITRAYADAGVDPASVSYVEAHGMSSLLADGAEIAALRASLRGDAEPTGEDDAVTYLGSLKPVIGHTEVASGLAALVKTVQALRHGVIPAIPGFGRRHPDISLDGTRLRVAERTVPWPVRTDERGRVLPRRASVNSFGIGGVNAHAVLEQYVPPARDAGDAPGPQVVVLSAKTEEGLRERAALLAGRLRGASDLADVAYTLQVGREAMACRLALVATTGDEAADVLDRWLDGDPDARSRVAFAADVRRADTPADANVAAADP
;
A
#
# COMPACT_ATOMS: atom_id res chain seq x y z
N PRO A 1 65.05 -0.05 -17.16
CA PRO A 1 64.86 -1.18 -16.23
C PRO A 1 63.60 -1.96 -16.61
N GLU A 2 63.80 -3.01 -17.39
CA GLU A 2 62.81 -4.07 -17.64
C GLU A 2 62.41 -4.78 -16.34
N PRO A 3 61.19 -5.32 -16.21
CA PRO A 3 60.89 -6.39 -15.28
C PRO A 3 61.05 -7.76 -15.96
N VAL A 4 61.86 -8.59 -15.29
CA VAL A 4 62.21 -10.00 -15.57
C VAL A 4 61.03 -10.95 -15.21
N PRO A 5 60.92 -12.16 -15.78
CA PRO A 5 59.66 -12.90 -15.97
C PRO A 5 59.44 -14.12 -15.05
N ALA A 6 58.23 -14.72 -15.23
CA ALA A 6 57.83 -16.13 -15.06
C ALA A 6 57.45 -16.60 -13.62
N PRO A 7 56.52 -17.58 -13.45
CA PRO A 7 56.52 -18.86 -14.15
C PRO A 7 55.18 -19.31 -14.78
N GLU A 8 55.34 -20.28 -15.67
CA GLU A 8 54.37 -20.93 -16.53
C GLU A 8 53.94 -22.30 -15.95
N GLN A 9 52.79 -22.79 -16.43
CA GLN A 9 52.30 -24.19 -16.51
C GLN A 9 51.38 -24.74 -15.40
N PRO A 10 50.41 -25.64 -15.71
CA PRO A 10 50.39 -26.54 -16.87
C PRO A 10 49.10 -26.62 -17.70
N THR A 11 49.31 -26.95 -18.98
CA THR A 11 48.34 -27.47 -19.93
C THR A 11 47.85 -28.86 -19.51
N ARG A 12 46.53 -29.07 -19.53
CA ARG A 12 45.89 -30.40 -19.42
C ARG A 12 45.30 -30.84 -20.77
N PRO A 13 45.25 -32.16 -21.05
CA PRO A 13 45.23 -32.69 -22.40
C PRO A 13 43.85 -32.67 -23.08
N LYS A 14 43.89 -32.57 -24.40
CA LYS A 14 42.81 -32.81 -25.34
C LYS A 14 42.41 -34.29 -25.32
N ALA A 15 41.21 -34.61 -24.84
CA ALA A 15 40.57 -35.91 -25.03
C ALA A 15 39.44 -35.78 -26.06
N ALA A 16 39.54 -36.57 -27.14
CA ALA A 16 38.58 -36.61 -28.22
C ALA A 16 37.41 -37.58 -27.90
N ALA A 17 36.21 -37.16 -28.29
CA ALA A 17 35.08 -37.91 -28.83
C ALA A 17 34.75 -39.31 -28.25
N ARG A 18 33.68 -39.38 -27.45
CA ARG A 18 32.46 -40.21 -27.65
C ARG A 18 31.64 -40.26 -26.36
N ALA A 19 30.44 -39.65 -26.39
CA ALA A 19 29.25 -40.08 -25.65
C ALA A 19 28.10 -39.12 -25.99
N VAL A 20 27.57 -39.22 -27.22
CA VAL A 20 26.23 -38.72 -27.53
C VAL A 20 25.35 -39.98 -27.55
N ASP A 21 24.88 -40.39 -26.37
CA ASP A 21 23.61 -41.12 -26.18
C ASP A 21 23.51 -41.65 -24.75
N ALA A 22 22.78 -40.90 -23.91
CA ALA A 22 21.92 -41.35 -22.80
C ALA A 22 21.61 -40.15 -21.89
N ALA A 23 20.98 -39.10 -22.43
CA ALA A 23 20.39 -38.04 -21.63
C ALA A 23 18.90 -38.38 -21.41
N ALA A 24 18.37 -38.17 -20.20
CA ALA A 24 16.96 -38.43 -19.92
C ALA A 24 16.06 -37.58 -20.85
N PRO A 25 14.81 -37.97 -21.12
CA PRO A 25 13.92 -37.20 -22.01
C PRO A 25 13.80 -35.71 -21.61
N GLY A 26 13.80 -35.42 -20.31
CA GLY A 26 13.81 -34.05 -19.78
C GLY A 26 15.11 -33.27 -20.09
N ASP A 27 16.26 -33.94 -20.03
CA ASP A 27 17.56 -33.33 -20.35
C ASP A 27 17.70 -33.01 -21.85
N ARG A 28 17.09 -33.83 -22.72
CA ARG A 28 17.07 -33.60 -24.18
C ARG A 28 16.18 -32.40 -24.54
N LEU A 29 15.02 -32.30 -23.89
CA LEU A 29 14.08 -31.19 -24.07
C LEU A 29 14.70 -29.85 -23.62
N LEU A 30 15.32 -29.85 -22.44
CA LEU A 30 16.02 -28.67 -21.92
C LEU A 30 17.19 -28.26 -22.82
N ALA A 31 18.02 -29.21 -23.25
CA ALA A 31 19.13 -28.92 -24.15
C ALA A 31 18.67 -28.37 -25.52
N HIS A 32 17.53 -28.82 -26.03
CA HIS A 32 16.94 -28.31 -27.27
C HIS A 32 16.46 -26.86 -27.12
N VAL A 33 15.70 -26.57 -26.06
CA VAL A 33 15.21 -25.22 -25.77
C VAL A 33 16.36 -24.24 -25.51
N GLU A 34 17.34 -24.63 -24.68
CA GLU A 34 18.56 -23.84 -24.47
C GLU A 34 19.33 -23.65 -25.78
N GLY A 35 19.34 -24.65 -26.67
CA GLY A 35 19.96 -24.57 -27.98
C GLY A 35 19.33 -23.50 -28.89
N VAL A 36 18.01 -23.50 -29.00
CA VAL A 36 17.24 -22.52 -29.79
C VAL A 36 17.36 -21.12 -29.20
N ALA A 37 17.20 -20.98 -27.88
CA ALA A 37 17.34 -19.70 -27.19
C ALA A 37 18.74 -19.08 -27.41
N LEU A 38 19.79 -19.91 -27.35
CA LEU A 38 21.17 -19.48 -27.58
C LEU A 38 21.39 -18.98 -29.02
N ASP A 39 20.77 -19.62 -30.03
CA ASP A 39 20.86 -19.19 -31.42
C ASP A 39 20.16 -17.85 -31.67
N VAL A 40 18.95 -17.69 -31.12
CA VAL A 40 18.20 -16.44 -31.22
C VAL A 40 18.93 -15.29 -30.52
N LEU A 41 19.48 -15.53 -29.33
CA LEU A 41 20.24 -14.54 -28.56
C LEU A 41 21.56 -14.15 -29.26
N ALA A 42 22.33 -15.13 -29.75
CA ALA A 42 23.57 -14.87 -30.48
C ALA A 42 23.31 -14.06 -31.76
N GLY A 43 22.23 -14.37 -32.49
CA GLY A 43 21.82 -13.65 -33.68
C GLY A 43 21.40 -12.20 -33.41
N ALA A 44 20.59 -11.99 -32.37
CA ALA A 44 20.10 -10.65 -32.00
C ALA A 44 21.21 -9.75 -31.44
N LEU A 45 22.08 -10.29 -30.59
CA LEU A 45 23.17 -9.55 -29.94
C LEU A 45 24.42 -9.42 -30.83
N ARG A 46 24.47 -10.12 -31.96
CA ARG A 46 25.66 -10.24 -32.84
C ARG A 46 26.92 -10.68 -32.08
N VAL A 47 26.73 -11.55 -31.10
CA VAL A 47 27.81 -12.14 -30.28
C VAL A 47 28.01 -13.59 -30.71
N ASP A 48 29.26 -14.05 -30.72
CA ASP A 48 29.57 -15.44 -31.01
C ASP A 48 28.89 -16.38 -30.00
N ARG A 49 28.30 -17.46 -30.50
CA ARG A 49 27.59 -18.48 -29.70
C ARG A 49 28.43 -19.02 -28.54
N ALA A 50 29.75 -19.10 -28.70
CA ALA A 50 30.68 -19.58 -27.67
C ALA A 50 30.96 -18.56 -26.56
N ARG A 51 30.54 -17.30 -26.72
CA ARG A 51 30.74 -16.24 -25.73
C ARG A 51 29.58 -16.06 -24.76
N ILE A 52 28.43 -16.69 -25.00
CA ILE A 52 27.28 -16.64 -24.10
C ILE A 52 27.31 -17.87 -23.22
N GLY A 53 27.74 -17.73 -21.97
CA GLY A 53 27.75 -18.81 -21.00
C GLY A 53 26.34 -19.20 -20.54
N ARG A 54 26.15 -20.48 -20.25
CA ARG A 54 24.86 -21.05 -19.79
C ARG A 54 24.29 -20.34 -18.53
N HIS A 55 25.16 -19.85 -17.67
CA HIS A 55 24.81 -19.17 -16.41
C HIS A 55 25.21 -17.69 -16.40
N GLU A 56 25.63 -17.15 -17.54
CA GLU A 56 26.04 -15.75 -17.64
C GLU A 56 24.81 -14.86 -17.92
N PRO A 57 24.67 -13.72 -17.22
CA PRO A 57 23.55 -12.81 -17.42
C PRO A 57 23.51 -12.22 -18.83
N PHE A 58 22.34 -12.20 -19.46
CA PHE A 58 22.15 -11.59 -20.78
C PHE A 58 22.49 -10.08 -20.80
N SER A 59 22.39 -9.39 -19.66
CA SER A 59 22.78 -7.98 -19.51
C SER A 59 24.26 -7.73 -19.82
N ASP A 60 25.13 -8.71 -19.55
CA ASP A 60 26.57 -8.57 -19.74
C ASP A 60 26.95 -8.59 -21.23
N PHE A 61 25.99 -8.97 -22.09
CA PHE A 61 26.10 -8.98 -23.55
C PHE A 61 25.36 -7.83 -24.23
N GLY A 62 24.84 -6.87 -23.47
CA GLY A 62 24.20 -5.65 -24.01
C GLY A 62 22.74 -5.83 -24.41
N LEU A 63 22.02 -6.78 -23.81
CA LEU A 63 20.57 -6.90 -24.00
C LEU A 63 19.86 -5.66 -23.39
N ASP A 64 19.30 -4.81 -24.24
CA ASP A 64 18.46 -3.66 -23.86
C ASP A 64 16.97 -3.91 -24.13
N SER A 65 16.11 -2.96 -23.74
CA SER A 65 14.65 -3.08 -23.86
C SER A 65 14.13 -3.24 -25.30
N ILE A 66 14.91 -2.87 -26.32
CA ILE A 66 14.52 -3.01 -27.74
C ILE A 66 14.90 -4.42 -28.23
N PHE A 67 16.09 -4.90 -27.90
CA PHE A 67 16.53 -6.24 -28.27
C PHE A 67 15.73 -7.33 -27.56
N ALA A 68 15.31 -7.11 -26.30
CA ALA A 68 14.49 -8.07 -25.56
C ALA A 68 13.14 -8.35 -26.23
N VAL A 69 12.46 -7.32 -26.77
CA VAL A 69 11.19 -7.49 -27.51
C VAL A 69 11.40 -8.34 -28.77
N GLN A 70 12.49 -8.09 -29.51
CA GLN A 70 12.80 -8.82 -30.73
C GLN A 70 13.17 -10.28 -30.44
N VAL A 71 14.00 -10.53 -29.42
CA VAL A 71 14.40 -11.89 -29.01
C VAL A 71 13.18 -12.67 -28.52
N ALA A 72 12.30 -12.09 -27.70
CA ALA A 72 11.11 -12.78 -27.21
C ALA A 72 10.16 -13.17 -28.35
N ARG A 73 9.95 -12.27 -29.32
CA ARG A 73 9.13 -12.55 -30.51
C ARG A 73 9.74 -13.61 -31.42
N THR A 74 11.04 -13.54 -31.68
CA THR A 74 11.72 -14.55 -32.52
C THR A 74 11.75 -15.90 -31.81
N LEU A 75 12.03 -15.94 -30.51
CA LEU A 75 12.03 -17.16 -29.72
C LEU A 75 10.62 -17.77 -29.65
N GLY A 76 9.59 -16.95 -29.46
CA GLY A 76 8.19 -17.36 -29.49
C GLY A 76 7.79 -17.90 -30.88
N ALA A 77 8.28 -17.30 -31.96
CA ALA A 77 8.04 -17.79 -33.31
C ALA A 77 8.75 -19.13 -33.60
N GLU A 78 10.03 -19.26 -33.23
CA GLU A 78 10.84 -20.48 -33.43
C GLU A 78 10.34 -21.66 -32.59
N LEU A 79 9.83 -21.39 -31.39
CA LEU A 79 9.21 -22.41 -30.53
C LEU A 79 7.69 -22.53 -30.74
N GLU A 80 7.10 -21.72 -31.61
CA GLU A 80 5.65 -21.45 -31.75
C GLU A 80 4.91 -21.42 -30.40
N LEU A 81 5.47 -20.67 -29.46
CA LEU A 81 4.92 -20.39 -28.13
C LEU A 81 4.50 -18.93 -28.06
N ASP A 82 3.39 -18.65 -27.38
CA ASP A 82 3.02 -17.27 -27.04
C ASP A 82 3.84 -16.84 -25.80
N LEU A 83 5.03 -16.34 -26.07
CA LEU A 83 6.01 -15.93 -25.06
C LEU A 83 5.87 -14.43 -24.76
N ASP A 84 5.57 -14.10 -23.51
CA ASP A 84 5.55 -12.72 -23.03
C ASP A 84 6.93 -12.07 -23.18
N VAL A 85 6.96 -10.80 -23.61
CA VAL A 85 8.18 -10.02 -23.77
C VAL A 85 8.95 -9.88 -22.45
N THR A 86 8.28 -9.98 -21.30
CA THR A 86 8.90 -9.92 -19.98
C THR A 86 9.77 -11.13 -19.65
N LEU A 87 9.68 -12.24 -20.40
CA LEU A 87 10.37 -13.51 -20.09
C LEU A 87 11.89 -13.40 -20.04
N LEU A 88 12.49 -12.61 -20.94
CA LEU A 88 13.95 -12.39 -20.95
C LEU A 88 14.42 -11.47 -19.82
N PHE A 89 13.48 -10.79 -19.15
CA PHE A 89 13.74 -10.01 -17.95
C PHE A 89 13.53 -10.85 -16.67
N GLU A 90 12.67 -11.87 -16.75
CA GLU A 90 12.40 -12.81 -15.65
C GLU A 90 13.48 -13.89 -15.52
N TYR A 91 13.98 -14.38 -16.66
CA TYR A 91 14.97 -15.45 -16.76
C TYR A 91 16.22 -14.92 -17.46
N GLY A 92 17.12 -14.34 -16.68
CA GLY A 92 18.26 -13.55 -17.19
C GLY A 92 19.45 -14.37 -17.67
N THR A 93 19.37 -15.70 -17.63
CA THR A 93 20.41 -16.63 -18.08
C THR A 93 19.81 -17.74 -18.94
N LEU A 94 20.64 -18.39 -19.75
CA LEU A 94 20.19 -19.47 -20.63
C LEU A 94 19.60 -20.65 -19.84
N ALA A 95 20.22 -21.00 -18.71
CA ALA A 95 19.71 -22.04 -17.82
C ALA A 95 18.32 -21.69 -17.25
N GLU A 96 18.17 -20.49 -16.70
CA GLU A 96 16.90 -20.07 -16.11
C GLU A 96 15.77 -20.03 -17.16
N LEU A 97 16.07 -19.57 -18.38
CA LEU A 97 15.10 -19.47 -19.47
C LEU A 97 14.71 -20.86 -19.99
N GLY A 98 15.69 -21.75 -20.16
CA GLY A 98 15.45 -23.13 -20.56
C GLY A 98 14.61 -23.89 -19.53
N GLU A 99 14.96 -23.80 -18.26
CA GLU A 99 14.24 -24.47 -17.16
C GLU A 99 12.79 -23.98 -17.07
N PHE A 100 12.55 -22.68 -17.22
CA PHE A 100 11.20 -22.12 -17.24
C PHE A 100 10.36 -22.61 -18.41
N ILE A 101 10.88 -22.52 -19.63
CA ILE A 101 10.13 -22.92 -20.83
C ILE A 101 9.79 -24.42 -20.75
N VAL A 102 10.71 -25.24 -20.23
CA VAL A 102 10.43 -26.66 -19.99
C VAL A 102 9.39 -26.87 -18.89
N ALA A 103 9.42 -26.08 -17.81
CA ALA A 103 8.45 -26.21 -16.72
C ALA A 103 7.01 -25.80 -17.12
N GLU A 104 6.84 -24.68 -17.84
CA GLU A 104 5.52 -24.15 -18.19
C GLU A 104 4.99 -24.65 -19.55
N HIS A 105 5.86 -25.04 -20.48
CA HIS A 105 5.49 -25.38 -21.86
C HIS A 105 5.98 -26.78 -22.29
N ALA A 106 6.31 -27.65 -21.33
CA ALA A 106 6.81 -29.01 -21.56
C ALA A 106 6.01 -29.77 -22.63
N ASP A 107 4.68 -29.78 -22.55
CA ASP A 107 3.84 -30.59 -23.45
C ASP A 107 3.75 -30.00 -24.87
N ALA A 108 3.75 -28.67 -25.00
CA ALA A 108 3.75 -27.98 -26.29
C ALA A 108 5.08 -28.21 -27.04
N VAL A 109 6.21 -28.12 -26.33
CA VAL A 109 7.55 -28.32 -26.92
C VAL A 109 7.84 -29.81 -27.16
N ARG A 110 7.38 -30.71 -26.28
CA ARG A 110 7.53 -32.17 -26.43
C ARG A 110 6.76 -32.70 -27.64
N SER A 111 5.57 -32.17 -27.91
CA SER A 111 4.78 -32.54 -29.10
C SER A 111 5.52 -32.33 -30.44
N ARG A 112 6.57 -31.50 -30.45
CA ARG A 112 7.40 -31.25 -31.65
C ARG A 112 8.70 -32.05 -31.71
N LEU A 113 9.32 -32.34 -30.57
CA LEU A 113 10.51 -33.20 -30.51
C LEU A 113 10.21 -34.66 -30.90
N ASP A 114 8.98 -35.11 -30.68
CA ASP A 114 8.54 -36.48 -30.99
C ASP A 114 8.13 -36.69 -32.47
N ALA A 115 8.29 -35.69 -33.35
CA ALA A 115 8.02 -35.80 -34.79
C ALA A 115 9.13 -36.52 -35.59
N GLU A 116 10.26 -36.89 -34.98
CA GLU A 116 11.38 -37.59 -35.66
C GLU A 116 11.89 -38.87 -34.97
N ALA A 117 11.20 -39.42 -33.96
CA ALA A 117 11.62 -40.69 -33.35
C ALA A 117 10.45 -41.48 -32.73
N ALA A 118 9.66 -42.15 -33.57
CA ALA A 118 8.76 -43.21 -33.13
C ALA A 118 9.47 -44.57 -33.18
N LEU A 119 9.58 -45.27 -32.04
CA LEU A 119 9.22 -46.70 -31.86
C LEU A 119 9.55 -47.25 -30.44
N ALA A 120 8.48 -47.74 -29.78
CA ALA A 120 8.39 -48.87 -28.83
C ALA A 120 8.60 -48.62 -27.30
N PRO A 121 8.08 -49.48 -26.39
CA PRO A 121 7.05 -49.10 -25.42
C PRO A 121 7.34 -49.40 -23.93
N GLY A 122 6.61 -48.69 -23.04
CA GLY A 122 6.16 -49.17 -21.73
C GLY A 122 7.06 -48.84 -20.52
N THR A 123 6.47 -48.23 -19.49
CA THR A 123 6.52 -48.69 -18.08
C THR A 123 5.65 -47.80 -17.16
N THR A 124 5.08 -48.45 -16.16
CA THR A 124 4.10 -48.02 -15.15
C THR A 124 4.63 -46.92 -14.20
N PRO A 125 3.79 -46.05 -13.60
CA PRO A 125 4.23 -45.04 -12.63
C PRO A 125 4.66 -45.67 -11.30
N PRO A 126 5.69 -45.14 -10.60
CA PRO A 126 5.97 -45.53 -9.23
C PRO A 126 4.97 -44.89 -8.27
N GLU A 127 4.40 -45.76 -7.46
CA GLU A 127 3.57 -45.55 -6.28
C GLU A 127 4.29 -44.65 -5.25
N GLN A 128 3.64 -43.55 -4.85
CA GLN A 128 4.10 -42.70 -3.75
C GLN A 128 3.77 -43.38 -2.42
N ALA A 129 4.79 -43.57 -1.59
CA ALA A 129 4.66 -44.10 -0.24
C ALA A 129 3.99 -43.06 0.70
N PRO A 130 3.14 -43.51 1.64
CA PRO A 130 2.43 -42.63 2.56
C PRO A 130 3.38 -42.14 3.66
N VAL A 131 3.46 -40.81 3.84
CA VAL A 131 4.08 -40.22 5.03
C VAL A 131 3.03 -40.22 6.14
N VAL A 132 3.30 -41.01 7.17
CA VAL A 132 2.46 -41.18 8.35
C VAL A 132 2.47 -39.88 9.15
N ALA A 133 1.28 -39.32 9.35
CA ALA A 133 1.02 -38.21 10.25
C ALA A 133 1.30 -38.66 11.70
N ALA A 134 2.22 -37.97 12.37
CA ALA A 134 2.27 -37.93 13.82
C ALA A 134 1.37 -36.76 14.25
N ALA A 135 0.20 -37.11 14.79
CA ALA A 135 -0.60 -36.19 15.57
C ALA A 135 0.17 -35.86 16.85
N ASP A 136 0.49 -34.58 17.03
CA ASP A 136 0.68 -34.01 18.36
C ASP A 136 -0.29 -32.84 18.48
N ASP A 137 -1.02 -32.85 19.60
CA ASP A 137 -2.06 -31.92 19.97
C ASP A 137 -1.55 -30.46 20.00
N ALA A 138 -1.83 -29.72 18.93
CA ALA A 138 -1.95 -28.27 18.94
C ALA A 138 -3.03 -27.89 17.91
N LEU A 139 -4.30 -28.12 18.27
CA LEU A 139 -5.42 -27.56 17.54
C LEU A 139 -5.34 -26.02 17.57
N ASP A 140 -4.97 -25.47 16.42
CA ASP A 140 -5.48 -24.24 15.82
C ASP A 140 -5.53 -22.99 16.70
N ALA A 141 -4.39 -22.31 16.83
CA ALA A 141 -4.39 -20.86 16.88
C ALA A 141 -3.99 -20.35 15.49
N GLU A 142 -4.96 -20.07 14.61
CA GLU A 142 -4.69 -19.24 13.45
C GLU A 142 -3.96 -17.97 13.91
N PRO A 143 -2.93 -17.47 13.19
CA PRO A 143 -2.24 -16.26 13.57
C PRO A 143 -3.25 -15.12 13.73
N ASP A 144 -3.29 -14.49 14.90
CA ASP A 144 -4.21 -13.38 15.14
C ASP A 144 -3.99 -12.28 14.10
N GLY A 145 -5.09 -11.81 13.50
CA GLY A 145 -5.05 -10.75 12.51
C GLY A 145 -4.65 -9.43 13.16
N ILE A 146 -4.25 -8.44 12.35
CA ILE A 146 -3.99 -7.09 12.84
C ILE A 146 -5.15 -6.19 12.42
N ALA A 147 -5.89 -5.66 13.40
CA ALA A 147 -6.98 -4.73 13.16
C ALA A 147 -6.44 -3.33 12.85
N ILE A 148 -7.07 -2.66 11.87
CA ILE A 148 -6.95 -1.22 11.67
C ILE A 148 -8.10 -0.57 12.44
N VAL A 149 -7.77 0.14 13.52
CA VAL A 149 -8.76 0.70 14.45
C VAL A 149 -8.96 2.20 14.30
N GLY A 150 -8.00 2.91 13.72
CA GLY A 150 -8.14 4.34 13.39
C GLY A 150 -7.41 4.71 12.12
N ILE A 151 -7.97 5.66 11.37
CA ILE A 151 -7.44 6.15 10.11
C ILE A 151 -7.59 7.67 10.06
N SER A 152 -6.53 8.36 9.64
CA SER A 152 -6.62 9.77 9.22
C SER A 152 -5.78 9.95 7.97
N ALA A 153 -6.32 10.66 6.97
CA ALA A 153 -5.59 10.95 5.74
C ALA A 153 -6.06 12.24 5.08
N ARG A 154 -5.13 12.90 4.36
CA ARG A 154 -5.40 13.98 3.41
C ARG A 154 -4.79 13.61 2.07
N PHE A 155 -5.59 13.74 1.03
CA PHE A 155 -5.21 13.45 -0.36
C PHE A 155 -5.67 14.60 -1.27
N PRO A 156 -5.15 14.72 -2.50
CA PRO A 156 -5.52 15.79 -3.42
C PRO A 156 -7.05 15.94 -3.56
N GLY A 157 -7.56 17.12 -3.17
CA GLY A 157 -8.98 17.45 -3.16
C GLY A 157 -9.82 16.84 -2.03
N ALA A 158 -9.21 16.21 -1.02
CA ALA A 158 -9.89 15.63 0.15
C ALA A 158 -9.10 15.90 1.45
N ASP A 159 -9.76 16.54 2.41
CA ASP A 159 -9.19 16.83 3.73
C ASP A 159 -9.47 15.73 4.77
N ASP A 160 -10.31 14.75 4.43
CA ASP A 160 -10.55 13.56 5.25
C ASP A 160 -10.80 12.29 4.41
N VAL A 161 -10.91 11.15 5.10
CA VAL A 161 -11.09 9.82 4.50
C VAL A 161 -12.46 9.65 3.80
N ASP A 162 -13.50 10.34 4.29
CA ASP A 162 -14.85 10.26 3.69
C ASP A 162 -14.92 11.06 2.39
N GLU A 163 -14.30 12.24 2.35
CA GLU A 163 -14.09 13.03 1.13
C GLU A 163 -13.28 12.25 0.11
N PHE A 164 -12.18 11.64 0.55
CA PHE A 164 -11.34 10.81 -0.30
C PHE A 164 -12.12 9.63 -0.88
N TRP A 165 -12.92 8.94 -0.06
CA TRP A 165 -13.75 7.83 -0.55
C TRP A 165 -14.76 8.31 -1.61
N ARG A 166 -15.44 9.44 -1.41
CA ARG A 166 -16.37 10.01 -2.41
C ARG A 166 -15.68 10.29 -3.74
N ILE A 167 -14.46 10.81 -3.71
CA ILE A 167 -13.65 11.05 -4.92
C ILE A 167 -13.32 9.74 -5.62
N VAL A 168 -12.87 8.73 -4.87
CA VAL A 168 -12.50 7.41 -5.40
C VAL A 168 -13.72 6.68 -5.99
N GLU A 169 -14.83 6.63 -5.27
CA GLU A 169 -16.05 5.94 -5.68
C GLU A 169 -16.61 6.52 -6.99
N ARG A 170 -16.58 7.85 -7.13
CA ARG A 170 -17.02 8.57 -8.33
C ARG A 170 -15.98 8.57 -9.46
N GLY A 171 -14.76 8.08 -9.20
CA GLY A 171 -13.66 8.07 -10.15
C GLY A 171 -13.20 9.49 -10.56
N GLU A 172 -13.25 10.44 -9.63
CA GLU A 172 -12.90 11.83 -9.92
C GLU A 172 -11.38 12.05 -9.94
N ARG A 173 -10.84 12.46 -11.09
CA ARG A 173 -9.40 12.79 -11.22
C ARG A 173 -9.05 14.09 -10.49
N ARG A 174 -7.96 14.06 -9.74
CA ARG A 174 -7.38 15.16 -8.94
C ARG A 174 -5.91 15.43 -9.29
N ILE A 175 -5.53 15.13 -10.52
CA ILE A 175 -4.22 15.44 -11.10
C ILE A 175 -4.35 16.72 -11.94
N GLY A 176 -3.51 17.71 -11.63
CA GLY A 176 -3.45 19.01 -12.30
C GLY A 176 -2.02 19.53 -12.45
N THR A 177 -1.90 20.82 -12.76
CA THR A 177 -0.62 21.53 -12.85
C THR A 177 -0.13 21.94 -11.46
N PRO A 178 1.17 22.25 -11.27
CA PRO A 178 1.68 22.75 -10.01
C PRO A 178 0.91 23.97 -9.46
N PRO A 179 0.69 24.06 -8.13
CA PRO A 179 -0.09 25.13 -7.52
C PRO A 179 0.77 26.40 -7.37
N LEU A 180 0.98 27.14 -8.45
CA LEU A 180 1.86 28.33 -8.49
C LEU A 180 1.47 29.48 -7.53
N GLU A 181 0.31 29.38 -6.88
CA GLU A 181 -0.17 30.30 -5.84
C GLU A 181 0.25 29.89 -4.43
N ARG A 182 0.72 28.64 -4.24
CA ARG A 182 1.23 28.13 -2.96
C ARG A 182 2.58 28.77 -2.64
N GLU A 183 2.81 29.10 -1.37
CA GLU A 183 4.00 29.84 -0.92
C GLU A 183 5.33 29.21 -1.41
N ASP A 184 5.45 27.88 -1.34
CA ASP A 184 6.60 27.12 -1.80
C ASP A 184 6.78 27.14 -3.33
N TRP A 185 5.68 27.21 -4.09
CA TRP A 185 5.72 27.24 -5.56
C TRP A 185 5.81 28.65 -6.15
N ALA A 186 5.46 29.68 -5.39
CA ALA A 186 5.37 31.05 -5.87
C ALA A 186 6.68 31.55 -6.48
N ALA A 187 7.83 31.15 -5.93
CA ALA A 187 9.15 31.50 -6.42
C ALA A 187 9.48 30.91 -7.81
N TYR A 188 8.78 29.86 -8.25
CA TYR A 188 9.06 29.16 -9.51
C TYR A 188 8.17 29.60 -10.67
N ARG A 189 7.11 30.40 -10.41
CA ARG A 189 6.11 30.82 -11.40
C ARG A 189 6.71 31.34 -12.71
N ASP A 190 7.71 32.19 -12.61
CA ASP A 190 8.40 32.81 -13.76
C ASP A 190 9.84 32.29 -13.94
N ALA A 191 10.33 31.46 -13.01
CA ALA A 191 11.72 30.99 -12.98
C ALA A 191 11.92 29.63 -13.64
N VAL A 192 10.86 28.79 -13.70
CA VAL A 192 10.92 27.42 -14.21
C VAL A 192 9.75 27.18 -15.16
N ASP A 193 10.03 26.55 -16.30
CA ASP A 193 8.99 26.05 -17.19
C ASP A 193 8.31 24.82 -16.55
N THR A 194 7.12 25.04 -16.00
CA THR A 194 6.30 23.98 -15.40
C THR A 194 5.41 23.26 -16.43
N SER A 195 5.56 23.58 -17.72
CA SER A 195 4.82 22.90 -18.80
C SER A 195 5.12 21.40 -18.78
N GLY A 196 4.06 20.60 -18.76
CA GLY A 196 4.16 19.14 -18.70
C GLY A 196 4.47 18.57 -17.30
N MET A 197 4.54 19.39 -16.26
CA MET A 197 4.50 18.91 -14.88
C MET A 197 3.05 18.63 -14.48
N TRP A 198 2.79 17.40 -14.06
CA TRP A 198 1.46 16.96 -13.65
C TRP A 198 1.54 16.23 -12.32
N GLY A 199 0.66 16.60 -11.39
CA GLY A 199 0.56 15.91 -10.13
C GLY A 199 -0.74 16.17 -9.38
N GLY A 200 -1.01 15.34 -8.38
CA GLY A 200 -2.02 15.62 -7.38
C GLY A 200 -1.41 16.40 -6.22
N PHE A 201 -1.96 17.57 -5.92
CA PHE A 201 -1.43 18.47 -4.88
C PHE A 201 -2.42 18.60 -3.73
N LEU A 202 -1.88 18.67 -2.52
CA LEU A 202 -2.60 19.06 -1.32
C LEU A 202 -2.69 20.57 -1.25
N ASP A 203 -3.84 21.04 -0.77
CA ASP A 203 -4.02 22.41 -0.35
C ASP A 203 -3.51 22.61 1.08
N ARG A 204 -3.14 23.85 1.41
CA ARG A 204 -2.87 24.28 2.79
C ARG A 204 -1.83 23.41 3.53
N VAL A 205 -0.75 23.03 2.83
CA VAL A 205 0.32 22.18 3.39
C VAL A 205 1.11 22.86 4.51
N HIS A 206 1.10 24.20 4.57
CA HIS A 206 1.82 24.99 5.58
C HIS A 206 1.02 25.23 6.87
N GLU A 207 -0.27 24.92 6.89
CA GLU A 207 -1.13 25.10 8.07
C GLU A 207 -0.71 24.16 9.21
N PHE A 208 -0.69 24.72 10.42
CA PHE A 208 -0.36 23.99 11.63
C PHE A 208 -0.85 24.77 12.85
N ASP A 209 -1.37 24.08 13.86
CA ASP A 209 -1.66 24.66 15.17
C ASP A 209 -0.53 24.33 16.17
N PRO A 210 0.50 25.17 16.27
CA PRO A 210 1.65 24.86 17.11
C PRO A 210 1.34 24.92 18.60
N LEU A 211 0.44 25.81 19.03
CA LEU A 211 0.08 25.94 20.45
C LEU A 211 -0.74 24.73 20.93
N PHE A 212 -1.51 24.11 20.04
CA PHE A 212 -2.13 22.81 20.31
C PHE A 212 -1.11 21.74 20.69
N PHE A 213 0.03 21.69 20.01
CA PHE A 213 1.10 20.72 20.31
C PHE A 213 2.17 21.26 21.27
N ALA A 214 1.91 22.38 21.96
CA ALA A 214 2.85 23.03 22.87
C ALA A 214 4.20 23.38 22.21
N ILE A 215 4.17 23.74 20.92
CA ILE A 215 5.32 24.17 20.12
C ILE A 215 5.28 25.70 20.02
N SER A 216 6.42 26.35 20.23
CA SER A 216 6.49 27.82 20.08
C SER A 216 6.35 28.23 18.61
N MET A 217 5.81 29.43 18.34
CA MET A 217 5.71 29.94 16.96
C MET A 217 7.07 30.02 16.26
N THR A 218 8.14 30.37 16.99
CA THR A 218 9.50 30.42 16.45
C THR A 218 9.97 29.05 16.00
N GLU A 219 9.74 28.02 16.81
CA GLU A 219 10.08 26.64 16.48
C GLU A 219 9.21 26.11 15.33
N ALA A 220 7.91 26.38 15.36
CA ALA A 220 6.95 25.91 14.36
C ALA A 220 7.33 26.32 12.94
N ARG A 221 7.83 27.56 12.76
CA ARG A 221 8.33 28.06 11.47
C ARG A 221 9.52 27.27 10.94
N GLN A 222 10.30 26.64 11.80
CA GLN A 222 11.46 25.85 11.39
C GLN A 222 11.10 24.38 11.12
N LEU A 223 9.93 23.91 11.57
CA LEU A 223 9.50 22.54 11.34
C LEU A 223 9.11 22.33 9.87
N PRO A 224 9.55 21.26 9.19
CA PRO A 224 9.07 20.96 7.84
C PRO A 224 7.55 20.71 7.82
N PRO A 225 6.82 21.16 6.77
CA PRO A 225 5.39 20.87 6.60
C PRO A 225 5.01 19.40 6.74
N GLU A 226 5.88 18.48 6.29
CA GLU A 226 5.70 17.04 6.38
C GLU A 226 5.57 16.59 7.85
N LEU A 227 6.41 17.13 8.74
CA LEU A 227 6.36 16.85 10.17
C LEU A 227 5.09 17.44 10.78
N ARG A 228 4.75 18.69 10.45
CA ARG A 228 3.55 19.37 10.95
C ARG A 228 2.28 18.58 10.61
N LEU A 229 2.13 18.22 9.33
CA LEU A 229 1.01 17.43 8.83
C LEU A 229 0.96 16.04 9.45
N MET A 230 2.10 15.36 9.61
CA MET A 230 2.13 14.02 10.19
C MET A 230 1.73 14.04 11.67
N VAL A 231 2.14 15.04 12.44
CA VAL A 231 1.73 15.20 13.85
C VAL A 231 0.21 15.39 13.96
N MET A 232 -0.39 16.25 13.13
CA MET A 232 -1.85 16.44 13.11
C MET A 232 -2.58 15.18 12.65
N THR A 233 -2.07 14.49 11.63
CA THR A 233 -2.68 13.27 11.09
C THR A 233 -2.59 12.12 12.10
N ALA A 234 -1.49 12.03 12.85
CA ALA A 234 -1.33 11.07 13.94
C ALA A 234 -2.34 11.32 15.07
N TRP A 235 -2.51 12.57 15.50
CA TRP A 235 -3.54 12.95 16.48
C TRP A 235 -4.93 12.52 16.02
N ASN A 236 -5.28 12.86 14.77
CA ASN A 236 -6.59 12.56 14.21
C ASN A 236 -6.84 11.05 14.08
N ALA A 237 -5.82 10.24 13.75
CA ALA A 237 -5.97 8.78 13.70
C ALA A 237 -6.20 8.16 15.09
N ILE A 238 -5.61 8.75 16.15
CA ILE A 238 -5.84 8.33 17.54
C ILE A 238 -7.27 8.68 17.97
N GLU A 239 -7.74 9.90 17.67
CA GLU A 239 -9.13 10.29 17.93
C GLU A 239 -10.12 9.45 17.11
N ASP A 240 -9.82 9.15 15.84
CA ASP A 240 -10.64 8.28 14.99
C ASP A 240 -10.77 6.88 15.58
N ALA A 241 -9.70 6.33 16.17
CA ALA A 241 -9.75 5.08 16.91
C ALA A 241 -10.53 5.13 18.24
N GLY A 242 -11.02 6.31 18.65
CA GLY A 242 -11.75 6.47 19.90
C GLY A 242 -10.88 6.47 21.15
N TYR A 243 -9.58 6.79 21.02
CA TYR A 243 -8.65 6.88 22.15
C TYR A 243 -8.28 8.33 22.47
N GLN A 244 -8.05 8.59 23.75
CA GLN A 244 -7.29 9.78 24.15
C GLN A 244 -5.80 9.52 23.95
N PRO A 245 -5.01 10.49 23.43
CA PRO A 245 -3.55 10.34 23.34
C PRO A 245 -2.87 9.98 24.66
N ALA A 246 -3.44 10.41 25.80
CA ALA A 246 -2.96 10.06 27.13
C ALA A 246 -3.08 8.55 27.47
N GLU A 247 -4.05 7.84 26.90
CA GLU A 247 -4.22 6.40 27.12
C GLU A 247 -3.11 5.59 26.44
N LEU A 248 -2.64 6.06 25.29
CA LEU A 248 -1.56 5.40 24.53
C LEU A 248 -0.22 5.43 25.28
N ARG A 249 -0.02 6.34 26.24
CA ARG A 249 1.21 6.45 27.04
C ARG A 249 1.46 5.23 27.92
N THR A 250 0.38 4.58 28.34
CA THR A 250 0.44 3.44 29.26
C THR A 250 0.70 2.11 28.54
N ARG A 251 0.62 2.10 27.20
CA ARG A 251 0.87 0.94 26.35
C ARG A 251 2.11 1.20 25.51
N PRO A 252 3.02 0.22 25.34
CA PRO A 252 4.16 0.38 24.44
C PRO A 252 3.66 0.52 23.00
N THR A 253 3.49 1.76 22.54
CA THR A 253 2.99 2.11 21.22
C THR A 253 4.16 2.43 20.30
N GLY A 254 4.32 1.68 19.21
CA GLY A 254 5.34 1.96 18.18
C GLY A 254 4.90 3.04 17.19
N VAL A 255 5.85 3.68 16.52
CA VAL A 255 5.65 4.74 15.52
C VAL A 255 6.54 4.45 14.31
N PHE A 256 5.92 4.15 13.17
CA PHE A 256 6.62 3.77 11.93
C PHE A 256 6.19 4.68 10.79
N ILE A 257 7.06 5.61 10.39
CA ILE A 257 6.70 6.66 9.43
C ILE A 257 7.53 6.57 8.16
N ALA A 258 6.84 6.50 7.02
CA ALA A 258 7.45 6.64 5.71
C ALA A 258 7.58 8.11 5.31
N ALA A 259 8.81 8.59 5.15
CA ALA A 259 9.11 9.96 4.78
C ALA A 259 10.47 10.05 4.08
N THR A 260 10.61 10.99 3.16
CA THR A 260 11.88 11.35 2.52
C THR A 260 12.45 12.64 3.12
N PRO A 261 13.72 12.97 2.82
CA PRO A 261 14.26 14.29 3.12
C PRO A 261 13.35 15.40 2.54
N THR A 262 13.14 16.44 3.32
CA THR A 262 12.27 17.55 2.95
C THR A 262 12.94 18.47 1.92
N GLU A 263 12.11 19.05 1.04
CA GLU A 263 12.49 20.15 0.15
C GLU A 263 12.32 21.52 0.83
N TYR A 264 11.81 21.55 2.07
CA TYR A 264 11.58 22.75 2.85
C TYR A 264 12.89 23.36 3.36
N HIS A 265 13.07 24.66 3.13
CA HIS A 265 14.23 25.42 3.58
C HIS A 265 13.82 26.34 4.73
N ALA A 266 14.29 26.02 5.94
CA ALA A 266 13.99 26.80 7.13
C ALA A 266 14.82 28.11 7.18
N ASP A 267 14.26 29.19 7.75
CA ASP A 267 14.91 30.51 7.83
C ASP A 267 16.25 30.51 8.59
N SER A 268 16.41 29.58 9.54
CA SER A 268 17.63 29.42 10.33
C SER A 268 18.02 27.94 10.43
N PRO A 269 18.87 27.43 9.52
CA PRO A 269 19.27 26.02 9.46
C PRO A 269 20.01 25.52 10.71
N GLU A 270 20.48 26.43 11.58
CA GLU A 270 21.34 26.13 12.72
C GLU A 270 20.59 25.54 13.93
N MET A 271 19.25 25.69 14.00
CA MET A 271 18.45 25.26 15.17
C MET A 271 17.79 23.88 15.05
N LEU A 272 17.67 23.30 13.85
CA LEU A 272 17.10 21.97 13.66
C LEU A 272 18.01 21.12 12.78
N MET A 273 18.11 19.83 13.09
CA MET A 273 18.63 18.84 12.15
C MET A 273 17.48 18.47 11.20
N PRO A 274 17.46 18.92 9.92
CA PRO A 274 16.41 18.57 8.98
C PRO A 274 16.59 17.12 8.56
N SER A 275 16.04 16.21 9.36
CA SER A 275 16.12 14.77 9.11
C SER A 275 14.73 14.16 9.17
N PRO A 276 14.37 13.29 8.19
CA PRO A 276 13.07 12.64 8.18
C PRO A 276 12.85 11.74 9.42
N VAL A 277 13.93 11.31 10.10
CA VAL A 277 13.85 10.60 11.39
C VAL A 277 13.20 11.42 12.51
N MET A 278 13.22 12.75 12.39
CA MET A 278 12.60 13.62 13.38
C MET A 278 11.07 13.49 13.38
N ILE A 279 10.45 13.06 12.28
CA ILE A 279 8.99 12.93 12.18
C ILE A 279 8.46 11.89 13.19
N PRO A 280 8.85 10.59 13.11
CA PRO A 280 8.38 9.60 14.10
C PRO A 280 8.82 9.96 15.52
N ASN A 281 10.05 10.43 15.71
CA ASN A 281 10.56 10.78 17.05
C ASN A 281 9.80 11.95 17.69
N ARG A 282 9.37 12.93 16.90
CA ARG A 282 8.58 14.06 17.40
C ARG A 282 7.17 13.61 17.79
N ILE A 283 6.57 12.70 17.03
CA ILE A 283 5.27 12.10 17.37
C ILE A 283 5.39 11.33 18.69
N SER A 284 6.39 10.46 18.81
CA SER A 284 6.67 9.71 20.04
C SER A 284 6.91 10.64 21.23
N TYR A 285 7.68 11.72 21.04
CA TYR A 285 7.92 12.72 22.09
C TYR A 285 6.66 13.49 22.50
N LEU A 286 5.88 13.99 21.54
CA LEU A 286 4.71 14.82 21.83
C LEU A 286 3.58 14.02 22.47
N PHE A 287 3.44 12.75 22.10
CA PHE A 287 2.38 11.87 22.60
C PHE A 287 2.83 10.96 23.74
N ASP A 288 4.11 11.03 24.12
CA ASP A 288 4.74 10.24 25.19
C ASP A 288 4.58 8.72 24.94
N LEU A 289 5.01 8.30 23.75
CA LEU A 289 4.95 6.91 23.28
C LEU A 289 6.31 6.23 23.46
N HIS A 290 6.29 4.99 23.95
CA HIS A 290 7.49 4.28 24.42
C HIS A 290 7.85 3.02 23.60
N GLY A 291 7.18 2.76 22.48
CA GLY A 291 7.55 1.69 21.55
C GLY A 291 8.65 2.10 20.56
N PRO A 292 8.98 1.23 19.58
CA PRO A 292 9.92 1.57 18.51
C PRO A 292 9.49 2.82 17.75
N SER A 293 10.44 3.69 17.39
CA SER A 293 10.16 4.96 16.69
C SER A 293 11.08 5.07 15.48
N GLU A 294 10.58 4.67 14.31
CA GLU A 294 11.37 4.39 13.12
C GLU A 294 10.91 5.18 11.89
N GLN A 295 11.88 5.65 11.12
CA GLN A 295 11.66 6.17 9.77
C GLN A 295 11.93 5.07 8.74
N CYS A 296 11.09 4.99 7.72
CA CYS A 296 11.21 4.04 6.62
C CYS A 296 11.36 4.77 5.27
N ASP A 297 12.40 4.46 4.50
CA ASP A 297 12.53 4.85 3.09
C ASP A 297 13.03 3.67 2.25
N THR A 298 12.08 3.07 1.53
CA THR A 298 12.32 2.08 0.47
C THR A 298 11.74 2.59 -0.85
N ARG A 299 11.72 3.92 -1.05
CA ARG A 299 11.07 4.61 -2.17
C ARG A 299 9.55 4.36 -2.19
N CYS A 300 8.99 3.98 -3.34
CA CYS A 300 7.55 3.84 -3.55
C CYS A 300 6.87 2.81 -2.61
N SER A 301 7.62 1.85 -2.06
CA SER A 301 7.11 0.83 -1.14
C SER A 301 7.15 1.21 0.35
N SER A 302 7.70 2.39 0.69
CA SER A 302 8.07 2.76 2.07
C SER A 302 6.95 2.59 3.08
N SER A 303 5.76 3.13 2.83
CA SER A 303 4.65 3.07 3.80
C SER A 303 4.06 1.67 4.00
N LEU A 304 4.14 0.80 3.00
CA LEU A 304 3.73 -0.60 3.16
C LEU A 304 4.82 -1.44 3.85
N VAL A 305 6.10 -1.09 3.66
CA VAL A 305 7.21 -1.64 4.45
C VAL A 305 7.10 -1.18 5.91
N ALA A 306 6.76 0.08 6.17
CA ALA A 306 6.51 0.59 7.52
C ALA A 306 5.38 -0.19 8.21
N LEU A 307 4.29 -0.48 7.49
CA LEU A 307 3.22 -1.34 7.99
C LEU A 307 3.72 -2.76 8.32
N HIS A 308 4.49 -3.37 7.42
CA HIS A 308 5.08 -4.68 7.66
C HIS A 308 5.97 -4.69 8.91
N ARG A 309 6.85 -3.68 9.07
CA ARG A 309 7.73 -3.54 10.24
C ARG A 309 6.93 -3.40 11.53
N ALA A 310 5.91 -2.54 11.53
CA ALA A 310 5.03 -2.36 12.68
C ALA A 310 4.33 -3.66 13.09
N ILE A 311 3.81 -4.43 12.12
CA ILE A 311 3.18 -5.73 12.37
C ILE A 311 4.18 -6.74 12.96
N ARG A 312 5.43 -6.74 12.48
CA ARG A 312 6.47 -7.61 13.05
C ARG A 312 6.82 -7.20 14.47
N SER A 313 7.02 -5.90 14.76
CA SER A 313 7.27 -5.42 16.12
C SER A 313 6.14 -5.75 17.10
N ILE A 314 4.87 -5.69 16.65
CA ILE A 314 3.72 -6.13 17.47
C ILE A 314 3.79 -7.64 17.75
N ARG A 315 4.01 -8.45 16.71
CA ARG A 315 4.07 -9.93 16.82
C ARG A 315 5.28 -10.41 17.65
N ASP A 316 6.39 -9.67 17.61
CA ASP A 316 7.61 -9.95 18.36
C ASP A 316 7.55 -9.39 19.80
N GLY A 317 6.49 -8.65 20.16
CA GLY A 317 6.27 -8.10 21.50
C GLY A 317 7.10 -6.85 21.82
N GLU A 318 7.66 -6.18 20.82
CA GLU A 318 8.37 -4.89 20.99
C GLU A 318 7.39 -3.74 21.26
N CYS A 319 6.14 -3.88 20.80
CA CYS A 319 5.03 -2.99 21.08
C CYS A 319 3.70 -3.76 21.10
N GLU A 320 2.67 -3.18 21.74
CA GLU A 320 1.32 -3.78 21.79
C GLU A 320 0.42 -3.27 20.65
N GLN A 321 0.75 -2.09 20.14
CA GLN A 321 0.05 -1.40 19.07
C GLN A 321 1.02 -0.46 18.36
N ALA A 322 0.65 0.01 17.17
CA ALA A 322 1.51 0.89 16.41
C ALA A 322 0.73 1.93 15.60
N LEU A 323 1.27 3.14 15.59
CA LEU A 323 0.92 4.17 14.63
C LEU A 323 1.82 4.01 13.39
N VAL A 324 1.21 3.78 12.24
CA VAL A 324 1.92 3.65 10.96
C VAL A 324 1.49 4.79 10.06
N GLY A 325 2.44 5.51 9.48
CA GLY A 325 2.13 6.68 8.66
C GLY A 325 3.02 6.85 7.44
N GLY A 326 2.63 7.76 6.57
CA GLY A 326 3.41 8.16 5.41
C GLY A 326 3.05 9.57 4.98
N VAL A 327 4.06 10.35 4.60
CA VAL A 327 3.90 11.72 4.12
C VAL A 327 4.78 11.98 2.91
N ASN A 328 4.19 12.54 1.86
CA ASN A 328 4.87 12.96 0.65
C ASN A 328 4.38 14.34 0.23
N LEU A 329 5.30 15.30 0.08
CA LEU A 329 5.01 16.65 -0.41
C LEU A 329 5.95 17.00 -1.57
N MET A 330 5.48 17.86 -2.46
CA MET A 330 6.21 18.34 -3.64
C MET A 330 6.35 19.85 -3.52
N LEU A 331 7.42 20.32 -2.87
CA LEU A 331 7.58 21.74 -2.54
C LEU A 331 8.40 22.52 -3.60
N SER A 332 8.94 21.83 -4.60
CA SER A 332 9.76 22.40 -5.66
C SER A 332 9.69 21.58 -6.96
N PRO A 333 10.14 22.14 -8.10
CA PRO A 333 10.20 21.41 -9.37
C PRO A 333 11.30 20.34 -9.43
N ALA A 334 12.25 20.30 -8.49
CA ALA A 334 13.43 19.44 -8.58
C ALA A 334 13.09 17.95 -8.73
N GLY A 335 12.13 17.45 -7.96
CA GLY A 335 11.68 16.05 -8.07
C GLY A 335 11.04 15.73 -9.42
N PHE A 336 10.33 16.69 -10.04
CA PHE A 336 9.77 16.52 -11.38
C PHE A 336 10.88 16.42 -12.44
N GLU A 337 11.91 17.24 -12.34
CA GLU A 337 13.03 17.24 -13.29
C GLU A 337 13.79 15.91 -13.25
N VAL A 338 14.08 15.40 -12.04
CA VAL A 338 14.74 14.11 -11.84
C VAL A 338 13.91 12.96 -12.41
N MET A 339 12.61 12.92 -12.10
CA MET A 339 11.75 11.83 -12.58
C MET A 339 11.48 11.91 -14.09
N ARG A 340 11.40 13.12 -14.66
CA ARG A 340 11.30 13.34 -16.10
C ARG A 340 12.56 12.86 -16.82
N ALA A 341 13.75 13.18 -16.29
CA ALA A 341 15.02 12.71 -16.84
C ALA A 341 15.13 11.18 -16.80
N GLY A 342 14.51 10.54 -15.80
CA GLY A 342 14.38 9.09 -15.69
C GLY A 342 13.28 8.46 -16.56
N GLY A 343 12.53 9.23 -17.35
CA GLY A 343 11.45 8.72 -18.21
C GLY A 343 10.25 8.14 -17.45
N MET A 344 10.03 8.55 -16.19
CA MET A 344 8.99 7.99 -15.33
C MET A 344 7.66 8.76 -15.39
N LEU A 345 7.68 10.00 -15.90
CA LEU A 345 6.54 10.90 -15.85
C LEU A 345 5.77 10.94 -17.18
N THR A 346 4.45 10.94 -17.08
CA THR A 346 3.56 11.23 -18.20
C THR A 346 3.69 12.67 -18.66
N THR A 347 3.62 12.90 -19.97
CA THR A 347 3.67 14.26 -20.55
C THR A 347 2.30 14.93 -20.63
N SER A 348 1.23 14.12 -20.67
CA SER A 348 -0.16 14.57 -20.80
C SER A 348 -0.91 14.68 -19.46
N GLY A 349 -0.29 14.19 -18.38
CA GLY A 349 -0.91 14.07 -17.06
C GLY A 349 -1.84 12.87 -16.93
N ALA A 350 -2.09 12.12 -18.02
CA ALA A 350 -2.88 10.90 -17.96
C ALA A 350 -2.04 9.75 -17.39
N VAL A 351 -2.56 9.11 -16.35
CA VAL A 351 -2.00 7.89 -15.74
C VAL A 351 -2.95 6.76 -16.10
N ARG A 352 -2.48 5.80 -16.90
CA ARG A 352 -3.31 4.80 -17.58
C ARG A 352 -2.82 3.37 -17.32
N PRO A 353 -2.80 2.91 -16.07
CA PRO A 353 -2.28 1.59 -15.74
C PRO A 353 -3.00 0.50 -16.55
N PHE A 354 -2.22 -0.44 -17.09
CA PHE A 354 -2.65 -1.58 -17.91
C PHE A 354 -3.23 -1.25 -19.30
N GLN A 355 -3.19 0.01 -19.74
CA GLN A 355 -3.87 0.46 -20.97
C GLN A 355 -2.91 0.77 -22.12
N GLU A 356 -3.46 0.80 -23.33
CA GLU A 356 -2.79 1.44 -24.47
C GLU A 356 -2.49 2.92 -24.17
N GLY A 357 -1.31 3.40 -24.58
CA GLY A 357 -0.88 4.78 -24.30
C GLY A 357 -0.38 5.02 -22.88
N SER A 358 0.09 3.98 -22.19
CA SER A 358 0.80 4.08 -20.91
C SER A 358 2.18 4.72 -21.09
N GLU A 359 2.37 5.95 -20.62
CA GLU A 359 3.61 6.75 -20.83
C GLU A 359 4.40 7.03 -19.53
N GLY A 360 3.93 6.53 -18.39
CA GLY A 360 4.45 6.87 -17.06
C GLY A 360 3.36 7.40 -16.13
N THR A 361 3.77 7.87 -14.96
CA THR A 361 2.88 8.32 -13.89
C THR A 361 2.91 9.83 -13.70
N ALA A 362 1.97 10.37 -12.93
CA ALA A 362 2.02 11.73 -12.39
C ALA A 362 2.49 11.65 -10.94
N ARG A 363 3.20 12.66 -10.42
CA ARG A 363 3.55 12.67 -8.99
C ARG A 363 2.32 13.00 -8.13
N GLY A 364 2.37 12.71 -6.84
CA GLY A 364 1.26 12.98 -5.92
C GLY A 364 1.74 13.37 -4.53
N GLU A 365 1.01 14.26 -3.89
CA GLU A 365 1.14 14.57 -2.47
C GLU A 365 0.12 13.75 -1.66
N GLY A 366 0.43 13.50 -0.39
CA GLY A 366 -0.50 12.81 0.51
C GLY A 366 0.10 12.61 1.89
N VAL A 367 -0.76 12.63 2.90
CA VAL A 367 -0.40 12.28 4.27
C VAL A 367 -1.44 11.32 4.84
N CYS A 368 -1.00 10.29 5.53
CA CYS A 368 -1.88 9.27 6.10
C CYS A 368 -1.27 8.68 7.38
N ALA A 369 -2.11 8.37 8.36
CA ALA A 369 -1.79 7.56 9.52
C ALA A 369 -2.87 6.50 9.74
N VAL A 370 -2.45 5.32 10.19
CA VAL A 370 -3.34 4.26 10.69
C VAL A 370 -2.86 3.82 12.08
N LEU A 371 -3.80 3.60 12.99
CA LEU A 371 -3.54 2.93 14.26
C LEU A 371 -3.90 1.45 14.13
N ILE A 372 -2.94 0.59 14.45
CA ILE A 372 -3.10 -0.87 14.34
C ILE A 372 -2.79 -1.58 15.66
N LYS A 373 -3.48 -2.68 15.90
CA LYS A 373 -3.26 -3.57 17.06
C LYS A 373 -3.73 -5.00 16.76
N PRO A 374 -3.38 -6.01 17.56
CA PRO A 374 -3.94 -7.36 17.40
C PRO A 374 -5.47 -7.33 17.39
N LEU A 375 -6.09 -8.08 16.48
CA LEU A 375 -7.54 -8.09 16.28
C LEU A 375 -8.25 -8.55 17.55
N ARG A 376 -7.70 -9.54 18.25
CA ARG A 376 -8.25 -9.98 19.53
C ARG A 376 -8.31 -8.83 20.55
N THR A 377 -7.22 -8.07 20.69
CA THR A 377 -7.16 -6.91 21.58
C THR A 377 -8.15 -5.83 21.15
N ALA A 378 -8.28 -5.58 19.84
CA ALA A 378 -9.27 -4.63 19.34
C ALA A 378 -10.72 -5.01 19.69
N ILE A 379 -11.04 -6.30 19.62
CA ILE A 379 -12.37 -6.81 20.01
C ILE A 379 -12.56 -6.70 21.52
N GLU A 380 -11.54 -7.04 22.32
CA GLU A 380 -11.57 -6.95 23.78
C GLU A 380 -11.72 -5.49 24.26
N ASP A 381 -11.05 -4.55 23.60
CA ASP A 381 -11.14 -3.11 23.88
C ASP A 381 -12.45 -2.47 23.35
N GLY A 382 -13.21 -3.17 22.50
CA GLY A 382 -14.45 -2.68 21.90
C GLY A 382 -14.23 -1.68 20.76
N ASP A 383 -13.08 -1.74 20.10
CA ASP A 383 -12.71 -0.83 19.02
C ASP A 383 -13.60 -0.98 17.78
N PHE A 384 -13.76 0.12 17.04
CA PHE A 384 -14.25 0.06 15.67
C PHE A 384 -13.15 -0.48 14.74
N VAL A 385 -13.39 -1.62 14.09
CA VAL A 385 -12.42 -2.24 13.18
C VAL A 385 -12.80 -1.95 11.73
N TYR A 386 -11.98 -1.14 11.06
CA TYR A 386 -12.15 -0.81 9.65
C TYR A 386 -11.92 -2.02 8.72
N GLY A 387 -10.97 -2.87 9.10
CA GLY A 387 -10.56 -4.06 8.37
C GLY A 387 -9.38 -4.74 9.06
N VAL A 388 -9.05 -5.94 8.59
CA VAL A 388 -8.00 -6.78 9.19
C VAL A 388 -6.89 -7.01 8.20
N VAL A 389 -5.65 -6.69 8.57
CA VAL A 389 -4.45 -7.14 7.85
C VAL A 389 -4.14 -8.56 8.29
N ARG A 390 -4.33 -9.53 7.40
CA ARG A 390 -4.09 -10.96 7.68
C ARG A 390 -2.61 -11.33 7.55
N GLY A 391 -1.95 -10.82 6.52
CA GLY A 391 -0.54 -11.11 6.30
C GLY A 391 0.16 -10.04 5.48
N THR A 392 1.47 -9.92 5.71
CA THR A 392 2.33 -8.99 4.96
C THR A 392 3.68 -9.62 4.70
N ALA A 393 4.29 -9.27 3.57
CA ALA A 393 5.67 -9.64 3.28
C ALA A 393 6.40 -8.59 2.45
N VAL A 394 7.72 -8.58 2.62
CA VAL A 394 8.66 -7.75 1.90
C VAL A 394 9.73 -8.63 1.26
N ALA A 395 10.09 -8.35 0.01
CA ALA A 395 11.15 -9.03 -0.71
C ALA A 395 11.90 -8.09 -1.66
N HIS A 396 13.20 -8.27 -1.80
CA HIS A 396 14.00 -7.56 -2.79
C HIS A 396 14.12 -8.40 -4.07
N GLY A 397 14.10 -7.76 -5.25
CA GLY A 397 14.25 -8.44 -6.55
C GLY A 397 15.62 -9.08 -6.78
N GLY A 398 16.65 -8.59 -6.10
CA GLY A 398 18.04 -9.00 -6.32
C GLY A 398 18.59 -8.40 -7.61
N LYS A 399 19.44 -9.13 -8.32
CA LYS A 399 19.97 -8.71 -9.61
C LYS A 399 18.87 -8.87 -10.68
N GLY A 400 18.57 -7.80 -11.40
CA GLY A 400 17.71 -7.80 -12.58
C GLY A 400 18.43 -7.18 -13.79
N VAL A 401 17.69 -6.94 -14.87
CA VAL A 401 18.23 -6.40 -16.13
C VAL A 401 18.80 -4.99 -15.97
N SER A 402 18.22 -4.17 -15.08
CA SER A 402 18.83 -2.93 -14.63
C SER A 402 18.47 -2.67 -13.16
N PHE A 403 19.14 -1.70 -12.53
CA PHE A 403 18.89 -1.36 -11.13
C PHE A 403 17.45 -0.88 -10.87
N THR A 404 16.87 -0.15 -11.82
CA THR A 404 15.53 0.44 -11.70
C THR A 404 14.45 -0.35 -12.43
N ALA A 405 14.80 -1.46 -13.10
CA ALA A 405 13.83 -2.31 -13.77
C ALA A 405 13.03 -3.12 -12.74
N PRO A 406 11.71 -3.31 -12.96
CA PRO A 406 10.90 -4.20 -12.13
C PRO A 406 11.45 -5.62 -12.17
N ASN A 407 11.33 -6.35 -11.06
CA ASN A 407 11.83 -7.71 -10.94
C ASN A 407 10.70 -8.66 -10.51
N ILE A 408 10.25 -9.49 -11.46
CA ILE A 408 9.10 -10.39 -11.29
C ILE A 408 9.33 -11.40 -10.16
N ARG A 409 10.54 -11.95 -10.04
CA ARG A 409 10.91 -12.88 -8.95
C ARG A 409 10.73 -12.23 -7.58
N GLY A 410 11.17 -10.98 -7.42
CA GLY A 410 10.99 -10.20 -6.19
C GLY A 410 9.52 -9.92 -5.88
N MET A 411 8.75 -9.49 -6.88
CA MET A 411 7.31 -9.22 -6.74
C MET A 411 6.54 -10.49 -6.36
N LYS A 412 6.74 -11.59 -7.09
CA LYS A 412 6.17 -12.92 -6.79
C LYS A 412 6.54 -13.35 -5.37
N SER A 413 7.81 -13.21 -4.99
CA SER A 413 8.25 -13.58 -3.64
C SER A 413 7.55 -12.78 -2.54
N ALA A 414 7.29 -11.48 -2.74
CA ALA A 414 6.52 -10.70 -1.77
C ALA A 414 5.06 -11.16 -1.71
N ILE A 415 4.42 -11.39 -2.87
CA ILE A 415 3.03 -11.83 -2.94
C ILE A 415 2.83 -13.20 -2.30
N THR A 416 3.59 -14.22 -2.72
CA THR A 416 3.45 -15.59 -2.20
C THR A 416 3.72 -15.67 -0.68
N ARG A 417 4.73 -14.95 -0.18
CA ARG A 417 5.03 -14.94 1.26
C ARG A 417 3.96 -14.24 2.08
N ALA A 418 3.33 -13.19 1.54
CA ALA A 418 2.25 -12.51 2.24
C ALA A 418 0.98 -13.37 2.33
N TYR A 419 0.65 -14.15 1.29
CA TYR A 419 -0.41 -15.15 1.35
C TYR A 419 -0.10 -16.27 2.34
N ALA A 420 1.14 -16.76 2.37
CA ALA A 420 1.58 -17.74 3.35
C ALA A 420 1.50 -17.19 4.79
N ASP A 421 1.96 -15.96 5.02
CA ASP A 421 1.86 -15.26 6.32
C ASP A 421 0.40 -15.03 6.74
N ALA A 422 -0.49 -14.82 5.77
CA ALA A 422 -1.92 -14.65 6.01
C ALA A 422 -2.67 -15.95 6.34
N GLY A 423 -2.13 -17.12 5.97
CA GLY A 423 -2.85 -18.39 6.04
C GLY A 423 -4.11 -18.41 5.16
N VAL A 424 -4.14 -17.61 4.09
CA VAL A 424 -5.31 -17.41 3.23
C VAL A 424 -5.06 -17.98 1.84
N ASP A 425 -6.03 -18.74 1.31
CA ASP A 425 -6.03 -19.17 -0.09
C ASP A 425 -6.08 -17.96 -1.04
N PRO A 426 -5.08 -17.77 -1.93
CA PRO A 426 -5.09 -16.69 -2.92
C PRO A 426 -6.37 -16.64 -3.78
N ALA A 427 -7.02 -17.79 -4.04
CA ALA A 427 -8.26 -17.85 -4.80
C ALA A 427 -9.45 -17.16 -4.11
N SER A 428 -9.37 -16.93 -2.80
CA SER A 428 -10.39 -16.20 -2.04
C SER A 428 -10.30 -14.68 -2.18
N VAL A 429 -9.18 -14.15 -2.69
CA VAL A 429 -9.02 -12.71 -2.96
C VAL A 429 -9.79 -12.31 -4.21
N SER A 430 -10.68 -11.33 -4.04
CA SER A 430 -11.57 -10.85 -5.11
C SER A 430 -11.21 -9.44 -5.60
N TYR A 431 -10.24 -8.78 -4.96
CA TYR A 431 -9.73 -7.47 -5.38
C TYR A 431 -8.24 -7.33 -5.10
N VAL A 432 -7.50 -6.79 -6.06
CA VAL A 432 -6.09 -6.40 -5.91
C VAL A 432 -5.99 -4.93 -6.26
N GLU A 433 -5.63 -4.12 -5.28
CA GLU A 433 -5.18 -2.75 -5.52
C GLU A 433 -3.71 -2.82 -5.96
N ALA A 434 -3.52 -2.70 -7.27
CA ALA A 434 -2.24 -2.85 -7.92
C ALA A 434 -1.35 -1.61 -7.71
N HIS A 435 -0.05 -1.81 -7.89
CA HIS A 435 0.89 -0.71 -7.93
C HIS A 435 0.63 0.15 -9.18
N GLY A 436 0.50 -0.44 -10.37
CA GLY A 436 -0.02 0.22 -11.58
C GLY A 436 0.73 1.51 -11.95
N MET A 437 1.99 1.39 -12.37
CA MET A 437 2.84 2.53 -12.68
C MET A 437 2.51 3.21 -14.02
N SER A 438 1.55 2.66 -14.78
CA SER A 438 1.21 3.19 -16.11
C SER A 438 2.42 3.14 -17.04
N SER A 439 3.10 2.00 -17.03
CA SER A 439 4.25 1.70 -17.89
C SER A 439 4.12 0.26 -18.36
N LEU A 440 4.27 0.02 -19.66
CA LEU A 440 4.11 -1.32 -20.23
C LEU A 440 4.97 -2.37 -19.52
N LEU A 441 6.26 -2.06 -19.29
CA LEU A 441 7.18 -2.98 -18.64
C LEU A 441 6.80 -3.25 -17.18
N ALA A 442 6.47 -2.20 -16.41
CA ALA A 442 6.14 -2.34 -15.00
C ALA A 442 4.78 -3.03 -14.78
N ASP A 443 3.77 -2.60 -15.53
CA ASP A 443 2.42 -3.15 -15.45
C ASP A 443 2.40 -4.59 -15.95
N GLY A 444 3.10 -4.93 -17.03
CA GLY A 444 3.26 -6.31 -17.51
C GLY A 444 3.94 -7.21 -16.48
N ALA A 445 5.03 -6.73 -15.86
CA ALA A 445 5.75 -7.47 -14.83
C ALA A 445 4.89 -7.68 -13.55
N GLU A 446 4.08 -6.70 -13.17
CA GLU A 446 3.13 -6.84 -12.06
C GLU A 446 2.05 -7.88 -12.35
N ILE A 447 1.47 -7.88 -13.56
CA ILE A 447 0.48 -8.89 -13.97
C ILE A 447 1.10 -10.29 -14.02
N ALA A 448 2.33 -10.43 -14.54
CA ALA A 448 3.05 -11.70 -14.54
C ALA A 448 3.24 -12.26 -13.13
N ALA A 449 3.68 -11.41 -12.18
CA ALA A 449 3.85 -11.79 -10.78
C ALA A 449 2.52 -12.21 -10.12
N LEU A 450 1.43 -11.48 -10.38
CA LEU A 450 0.10 -11.82 -9.89
C LEU A 450 -0.41 -13.13 -10.49
N ARG A 451 -0.29 -13.31 -11.82
CA ARG A 451 -0.66 -14.56 -12.50
C ARG A 451 0.06 -15.75 -11.90
N ALA A 452 1.37 -15.64 -11.62
CA ALA A 452 2.16 -16.71 -11.04
C ALA A 452 1.82 -17.00 -9.57
N SER A 453 1.18 -16.07 -8.86
CA SER A 453 0.89 -16.18 -7.42
C SER A 453 -0.56 -16.51 -7.11
N LEU A 454 -1.49 -16.24 -8.03
CA LEU A 454 -2.93 -16.48 -7.88
C LEU A 454 -3.40 -17.78 -8.56
N ARG A 455 -2.49 -18.59 -9.10
CA ARG A 455 -2.81 -19.96 -9.55
C ARG A 455 -3.08 -20.80 -8.30
N GLY A 456 -4.34 -21.19 -8.10
CA GLY A 456 -4.71 -22.23 -7.13
C GLY A 456 -4.55 -23.62 -7.75
N ASP A 457 -4.51 -24.65 -6.90
CA ASP A 457 -4.45 -26.07 -7.31
C ASP A 457 -5.77 -26.56 -7.95
N ALA A 458 -6.85 -25.78 -7.87
CA ALA A 458 -8.16 -26.13 -8.38
C ALA A 458 -8.50 -25.41 -9.71
N GLU A 459 -8.85 -26.22 -10.72
CA GLU A 459 -9.49 -25.78 -11.97
C GLU A 459 -10.74 -24.90 -11.66
N PRO A 460 -10.98 -23.80 -12.37
CA PRO A 460 -12.16 -22.96 -12.17
C PRO A 460 -13.45 -23.76 -12.42
N THR A 461 -14.33 -23.86 -11.42
CA THR A 461 -15.58 -24.63 -11.49
C THR A 461 -16.79 -23.84 -12.01
N GLY A 462 -16.60 -22.59 -12.46
CA GLY A 462 -17.66 -21.74 -13.04
C GLY A 462 -17.17 -20.35 -13.46
N GLU A 463 -17.94 -19.65 -14.31
CA GLU A 463 -17.55 -18.37 -14.95
C GLU A 463 -17.61 -17.14 -14.02
N ASP A 464 -18.48 -17.12 -12.99
CA ASP A 464 -18.72 -15.91 -12.16
C ASP A 464 -18.12 -15.96 -10.74
N ASP A 465 -17.84 -17.14 -10.18
CA ASP A 465 -17.38 -17.27 -8.77
C ASP A 465 -15.86 -17.06 -8.58
N ALA A 466 -15.11 -16.87 -9.66
CA ALA A 466 -13.65 -16.91 -9.65
C ALA A 466 -12.97 -15.58 -10.04
N VAL A 467 -13.68 -14.46 -10.17
CA VAL A 467 -13.07 -13.20 -10.62
C VAL A 467 -12.31 -12.49 -9.49
N THR A 468 -11.11 -12.02 -9.81
CA THR A 468 -10.31 -11.10 -8.99
C THR A 468 -10.16 -9.78 -9.75
N TYR A 469 -10.72 -8.70 -9.22
CA TYR A 469 -10.67 -7.38 -9.85
C TYR A 469 -9.33 -6.67 -9.60
N LEU A 470 -8.80 -6.02 -10.62
CA LEU A 470 -7.61 -5.17 -10.55
C LEU A 470 -8.04 -3.70 -10.47
N GLY A 471 -7.55 -2.99 -9.46
CA GLY A 471 -7.71 -1.55 -9.29
C GLY A 471 -6.36 -0.82 -9.29
N SER A 472 -6.41 0.51 -9.43
CA SER A 472 -5.29 1.38 -9.12
C SER A 472 -5.79 2.76 -8.71
N LEU A 473 -5.21 3.34 -7.66
CA LEU A 473 -5.52 4.66 -7.13
C LEU A 473 -4.78 5.78 -7.88
N LYS A 474 -3.64 5.47 -8.51
CA LYS A 474 -2.76 6.49 -9.10
C LYS A 474 -3.43 7.38 -10.16
N PRO A 475 -4.41 6.91 -10.97
CA PRO A 475 -5.14 7.80 -11.88
C PRO A 475 -6.00 8.87 -11.19
N VAL A 476 -6.35 8.67 -9.92
CA VAL A 476 -7.14 9.62 -9.12
C VAL A 476 -6.23 10.74 -8.59
N ILE A 477 -5.18 10.39 -7.84
CA ILE A 477 -4.40 11.35 -7.05
C ILE A 477 -2.92 11.44 -7.44
N GLY A 478 -2.50 10.74 -8.50
CA GLY A 478 -1.08 10.56 -8.84
C GLY A 478 -0.37 9.55 -7.95
N HIS A 479 0.93 9.39 -8.16
CA HIS A 479 1.78 8.53 -7.37
C HIS A 479 2.30 9.28 -6.15
N THR A 480 1.75 8.99 -4.97
CA THR A 480 2.16 9.58 -3.68
C THR A 480 3.47 9.03 -3.10
N GLU A 481 4.33 8.48 -3.96
CA GLU A 481 5.69 8.01 -3.65
C GLU A 481 5.77 7.21 -2.35
N VAL A 482 6.45 7.71 -1.32
CA VAL A 482 6.63 7.00 -0.04
C VAL A 482 5.31 6.70 0.69
N ALA A 483 4.27 7.50 0.47
CA ALA A 483 2.93 7.35 1.05
C ALA A 483 1.99 6.45 0.23
N SER A 484 2.41 5.95 -0.93
CA SER A 484 1.53 5.21 -1.85
C SER A 484 0.98 3.89 -1.32
N GLY A 485 1.76 3.17 -0.52
CA GLY A 485 1.30 1.91 0.09
C GLY A 485 0.10 2.13 1.01
N LEU A 486 0.18 3.12 1.91
CA LEU A 486 -0.94 3.43 2.81
C LEU A 486 -2.10 4.13 2.10
N ALA A 487 -1.86 4.96 1.08
CA ALA A 487 -2.95 5.53 0.27
C ALA A 487 -3.79 4.42 -0.40
N ALA A 488 -3.12 3.42 -0.98
CA ALA A 488 -3.75 2.23 -1.54
C ALA A 488 -4.47 1.38 -0.48
N LEU A 489 -3.88 1.24 0.72
CA LEU A 489 -4.52 0.58 1.85
C LEU A 489 -5.81 1.28 2.29
N VAL A 490 -5.81 2.60 2.46
CA VAL A 490 -7.00 3.38 2.84
C VAL A 490 -8.11 3.20 1.82
N LYS A 491 -7.80 3.33 0.52
CA LYS A 491 -8.77 3.04 -0.56
C LYS A 491 -9.37 1.64 -0.41
N THR A 492 -8.52 0.64 -0.19
CA THR A 492 -8.93 -0.77 -0.16
C THR A 492 -9.77 -1.10 1.06
N VAL A 493 -9.44 -0.54 2.22
CA VAL A 493 -10.21 -0.67 3.45
C VAL A 493 -11.58 0.01 3.31
N GLN A 494 -11.65 1.19 2.70
CA GLN A 494 -12.92 1.84 2.40
C GLN A 494 -13.75 1.02 1.40
N ALA A 495 -13.12 0.41 0.39
CA ALA A 495 -13.79 -0.51 -0.54
C ALA A 495 -14.40 -1.72 0.17
N LEU A 496 -13.70 -2.32 1.14
CA LEU A 496 -14.23 -3.40 1.99
C LEU A 496 -15.41 -2.92 2.84
N ARG A 497 -15.28 -1.77 3.50
CA ARG A 497 -16.30 -1.17 4.38
C ARG A 497 -17.59 -0.85 3.63
N HIS A 498 -17.48 -0.26 2.45
CA HIS A 498 -18.62 0.11 1.62
C HIS A 498 -19.13 -1.06 0.76
N GLY A 499 -18.39 -2.18 0.69
CA GLY A 499 -18.75 -3.32 -0.14
C GLY A 499 -18.83 -2.93 -1.62
N VAL A 500 -17.87 -2.15 -2.11
CA VAL A 500 -17.79 -1.62 -3.48
C VAL A 500 -16.38 -1.80 -4.01
N ILE A 501 -16.25 -2.22 -5.27
CA ILE A 501 -14.98 -2.26 -6.02
C ILE A 501 -14.93 -1.02 -6.92
N PRO A 502 -14.07 -0.02 -6.63
CA PRO A 502 -13.97 1.20 -7.44
C PRO A 502 -13.37 0.92 -8.82
N ALA A 503 -13.87 1.65 -9.83
CA ALA A 503 -13.28 1.64 -11.17
C ALA A 503 -11.84 2.16 -11.18
N ILE A 504 -11.07 1.81 -12.21
CA ILE A 504 -9.94 2.61 -12.68
C ILE A 504 -10.52 3.76 -13.53
N PRO A 505 -10.41 5.03 -13.10
CA PRO A 505 -11.01 6.15 -13.83
C PRO A 505 -10.49 6.28 -15.25
N GLY A 506 -11.41 6.49 -16.20
CA GLY A 506 -11.07 6.69 -17.61
C GLY A 506 -10.45 5.47 -18.28
N PHE A 507 -10.64 4.26 -17.72
CA PHE A 507 -10.16 3.04 -18.35
C PHE A 507 -10.79 2.86 -19.72
N GLY A 508 -9.95 2.87 -20.76
CA GLY A 508 -10.34 2.65 -22.13
C GLY A 508 -10.06 1.21 -22.55
N ARG A 509 -8.96 1.02 -23.29
CA ARG A 509 -8.56 -0.26 -23.84
C ARG A 509 -7.31 -0.79 -23.14
N ARG A 510 -7.37 -2.04 -22.66
CA ARG A 510 -6.21 -2.78 -22.14
C ARG A 510 -5.11 -2.86 -23.20
N HIS A 511 -3.86 -2.73 -22.78
CA HIS A 511 -2.70 -2.90 -23.66
C HIS A 511 -2.65 -4.33 -24.21
N PRO A 512 -2.46 -4.53 -25.53
CA PRO A 512 -2.49 -5.86 -26.14
C PRO A 512 -1.42 -6.81 -25.59
N ASP A 513 -0.24 -6.28 -25.26
CA ASP A 513 0.89 -7.06 -24.70
C ASP A 513 0.74 -7.39 -23.19
N ILE A 514 -0.34 -6.96 -22.51
CA ILE A 514 -0.59 -7.31 -21.11
C ILE A 514 -1.72 -8.33 -21.07
N SER A 515 -1.44 -9.63 -21.21
CA SER A 515 -2.47 -10.67 -21.28
C SER A 515 -3.08 -11.02 -19.91
N LEU A 516 -4.42 -11.02 -19.83
CA LEU A 516 -5.18 -11.55 -18.69
C LEU A 516 -5.86 -12.89 -19.02
N ASP A 517 -5.65 -13.40 -20.23
CA ASP A 517 -6.33 -14.59 -20.74
C ASP A 517 -5.83 -15.84 -20.00
N GLY A 518 -6.74 -16.78 -19.72
CA GLY A 518 -6.44 -17.95 -18.88
C GLY A 518 -6.17 -17.59 -17.41
N THR A 519 -6.47 -16.36 -16.97
CA THR A 519 -6.38 -15.94 -15.57
C THR A 519 -7.75 -15.55 -15.01
N ARG A 520 -7.83 -15.52 -13.68
CA ARG A 520 -8.96 -15.00 -12.89
C ARG A 520 -9.01 -13.47 -12.81
N LEU A 521 -7.96 -12.80 -13.28
CA LEU A 521 -7.81 -11.35 -13.18
C LEU A 521 -8.71 -10.62 -14.19
N ARG A 522 -9.40 -9.59 -13.73
CA ARG A 522 -10.17 -8.67 -14.58
C ARG A 522 -9.92 -7.24 -14.14
N VAL A 523 -9.82 -6.29 -15.05
CA VAL A 523 -9.72 -4.88 -14.64
C VAL A 523 -11.07 -4.37 -14.14
N ALA A 524 -11.07 -3.58 -13.07
CA ALA A 524 -12.25 -2.84 -12.63
C ALA A 524 -12.52 -1.66 -13.58
N GLU A 525 -13.13 -1.93 -14.74
CA GLU A 525 -13.44 -0.89 -15.74
C GLU A 525 -14.59 0.03 -15.32
N ARG A 526 -15.43 -0.44 -14.39
CA ARG A 526 -16.55 0.29 -13.81
C ARG A 526 -16.65 -0.01 -12.32
N THR A 527 -17.19 0.93 -11.56
CA THR A 527 -17.46 0.74 -10.13
C THR A 527 -18.60 -0.26 -10.00
N VAL A 528 -18.39 -1.32 -9.22
CA VAL A 528 -19.38 -2.39 -9.02
C VAL A 528 -19.60 -2.67 -7.54
N PRO A 529 -20.80 -3.10 -7.13
CA PRO A 529 -20.99 -3.69 -5.82
C PRO A 529 -20.06 -4.89 -5.64
N TRP A 530 -19.42 -4.99 -4.48
CA TRP A 530 -18.54 -6.11 -4.15
C TRP A 530 -19.40 -7.28 -3.65
N PRO A 531 -19.51 -8.37 -4.42
CA PRO A 531 -20.42 -9.47 -4.09
C PRO A 531 -20.08 -10.10 -2.74
N VAL A 532 -21.12 -10.47 -2.00
CA VAL A 532 -20.99 -11.32 -0.80
C VAL A 532 -20.90 -12.76 -1.28
N ARG A 533 -19.86 -13.48 -0.85
CA ARG A 533 -19.69 -14.90 -1.14
C ARG A 533 -20.14 -15.74 0.04
N THR A 534 -20.56 -16.97 -0.22
CA THR A 534 -20.89 -17.96 0.83
C THR A 534 -20.14 -19.25 0.57
N ASP A 535 -19.75 -19.96 1.63
CA ASP A 535 -19.22 -21.32 1.51
C ASP A 535 -20.32 -22.35 1.21
N GLU A 536 -19.93 -23.62 0.99
CA GLU A 536 -20.86 -24.74 0.74
C GLU A 536 -21.91 -24.94 1.85
N ARG A 537 -21.65 -24.41 3.05
CA ARG A 537 -22.53 -24.48 4.22
C ARG A 537 -23.41 -23.23 4.35
N GLY A 538 -23.37 -22.32 3.38
CA GLY A 538 -24.13 -21.07 3.38
C GLY A 538 -23.58 -19.99 4.32
N ARG A 539 -22.38 -20.16 4.87
CA ARG A 539 -21.76 -19.14 5.73
C ARG A 539 -21.17 -18.05 4.86
N VAL A 540 -21.45 -16.78 5.21
CA VAL A 540 -20.86 -15.64 4.53
C VAL A 540 -19.35 -15.65 4.69
N LEU A 541 -18.65 -15.63 3.56
CA LEU A 541 -17.21 -15.49 3.50
C LEU A 541 -16.86 -13.99 3.51
N PRO A 542 -15.88 -13.58 4.33
CA PRO A 542 -15.47 -12.18 4.37
C PRO A 542 -14.84 -11.78 3.03
N ARG A 543 -15.08 -10.55 2.59
CA ARG A 543 -14.41 -10.00 1.42
C ARG A 543 -12.91 -9.91 1.69
N ARG A 544 -12.10 -10.29 0.70
CA ARG A 544 -10.65 -10.28 0.79
C ARG A 544 -10.04 -9.52 -0.38
N ALA A 545 -9.06 -8.71 -0.03
CA ALA A 545 -8.33 -7.86 -0.94
C ALA A 545 -6.82 -8.02 -0.74
N SER A 546 -6.04 -7.51 -1.68
CA SER A 546 -4.62 -7.25 -1.41
C SER A 546 -4.13 -5.95 -2.03
N VAL A 547 -3.00 -5.47 -1.50
CA VAL A 547 -2.37 -4.20 -1.90
C VAL A 547 -0.93 -4.47 -2.31
N ASN A 548 -0.57 -4.04 -3.52
CA ASN A 548 0.80 -4.08 -4.04
C ASN A 548 1.50 -2.75 -3.86
N SER A 549 2.75 -2.77 -3.40
CA SER A 549 3.61 -1.59 -3.43
C SER A 549 5.06 -1.95 -3.76
N PHE A 550 5.54 -1.51 -4.92
CA PHE A 550 6.83 -1.89 -5.47
C PHE A 550 7.75 -0.68 -5.62
N GLY A 551 8.88 -0.71 -4.92
CA GLY A 551 9.88 0.34 -4.96
C GLY A 551 10.77 0.22 -6.18
N ILE A 552 11.06 1.35 -6.83
CA ILE A 552 11.99 1.41 -7.98
C ILE A 552 13.39 0.86 -7.66
N GLY A 553 13.81 0.90 -6.40
CA GLY A 553 15.07 0.31 -5.95
C GLY A 553 15.04 -1.20 -5.78
N GLY A 554 13.94 -1.88 -6.11
CA GLY A 554 13.80 -3.34 -6.07
C GLY A 554 13.13 -3.91 -4.81
N VAL A 555 12.78 -3.08 -3.82
CA VAL A 555 12.06 -3.51 -2.59
C VAL A 555 10.57 -3.59 -2.85
N ASN A 556 10.01 -4.79 -2.77
CA ASN A 556 8.61 -5.10 -3.04
C ASN A 556 7.88 -5.43 -1.73
N ALA A 557 6.69 -4.89 -1.54
CA ALA A 557 5.82 -5.16 -0.40
C ALA A 557 4.42 -5.57 -0.86
N HIS A 558 3.81 -6.50 -0.13
CA HIS A 558 2.43 -6.96 -0.34
C HIS A 558 1.70 -7.10 0.99
N ALA A 559 0.43 -6.73 1.02
CA ALA A 559 -0.44 -6.89 2.18
C ALA A 559 -1.78 -7.53 1.80
N VAL A 560 -2.22 -8.52 2.57
CA VAL A 560 -3.52 -9.20 2.42
C VAL A 560 -4.48 -8.65 3.46
N LEU A 561 -5.64 -8.18 3.00
CA LEU A 561 -6.67 -7.53 3.79
C LEU A 561 -7.95 -8.37 3.78
N GLU A 562 -8.67 -8.35 4.89
CA GLU A 562 -9.96 -9.01 5.04
C GLU A 562 -10.97 -8.08 5.72
N GLN A 563 -12.23 -8.14 5.26
CA GLN A 563 -13.36 -7.50 5.91
C GLN A 563 -13.54 -8.04 7.33
N TYR A 564 -13.63 -7.13 8.31
CA TYR A 564 -14.14 -7.49 9.63
C TYR A 564 -15.67 -7.56 9.60
N VAL A 565 -16.22 -8.69 10.04
CA VAL A 565 -17.68 -8.87 10.19
C VAL A 565 -17.98 -8.89 11.69
N PRO A 566 -18.50 -7.78 12.26
CA PRO A 566 -18.81 -7.75 13.68
C PRO A 566 -19.94 -8.74 14.00
N PRO A 567 -19.95 -9.34 15.20
CA PRO A 567 -21.11 -10.09 15.66
C PRO A 567 -22.35 -9.19 15.68
N ALA A 568 -23.51 -9.77 15.36
CA ALA A 568 -24.77 -9.03 15.40
C ALA A 568 -24.98 -8.46 16.81
N ARG A 569 -25.15 -7.14 16.91
CA ARG A 569 -25.58 -6.50 18.15
C ARG A 569 -27.07 -6.73 18.32
N ASP A 570 -27.47 -7.20 19.50
CA ASP A 570 -28.89 -7.22 19.86
C ASP A 570 -29.41 -5.78 19.83
N ALA A 571 -30.56 -5.57 19.20
CA ALA A 571 -31.28 -4.31 19.29
C ALA A 571 -31.77 -4.16 20.74
N GLY A 572 -30.95 -3.52 21.57
CA GLY A 572 -31.33 -3.17 22.94
C GLY A 572 -32.50 -2.18 22.97
N ASP A 573 -32.99 -1.88 24.17
CA ASP A 573 -33.97 -0.82 24.36
C ASP A 573 -33.48 0.51 23.76
N ALA A 574 -34.40 1.32 23.24
CA ALA A 574 -34.06 2.63 22.73
C ALA A 574 -33.31 3.42 23.82
N PRO A 575 -32.08 3.89 23.56
CA PRO A 575 -31.30 4.55 24.58
C PRO A 575 -32.06 5.77 25.10
N GLY A 576 -32.07 5.95 26.43
CA GLY A 576 -32.63 7.14 27.06
C GLY A 576 -31.84 8.41 26.69
N PRO A 577 -32.15 9.56 27.33
CA PRO A 577 -31.41 10.80 27.09
C PRO A 577 -29.88 10.61 27.24
N GLN A 578 -29.12 11.12 26.26
CA GLN A 578 -27.67 11.03 26.19
C GLN A 578 -27.02 12.38 26.50
N VAL A 579 -25.85 12.34 27.16
CA VAL A 579 -25.03 13.54 27.41
C VAL A 579 -23.99 13.66 26.32
N VAL A 580 -24.16 14.60 25.40
CA VAL A 580 -23.18 14.90 24.35
C VAL A 580 -22.21 15.95 24.88
N VAL A 581 -20.91 15.66 24.81
CA VAL A 581 -19.85 16.55 25.30
C VAL A 581 -18.90 16.93 24.17
N LEU A 582 -18.40 18.16 24.21
CA LEU A 582 -17.38 18.68 23.31
C LEU A 582 -16.36 19.47 24.12
N SER A 583 -15.10 19.42 23.69
CA SER A 583 -14.09 20.31 24.22
C SER A 583 -13.07 20.72 23.17
N ALA A 584 -12.43 21.88 23.38
CA ALA A 584 -11.34 22.38 22.57
C ALA A 584 -10.40 23.25 23.42
N LYS A 585 -9.23 23.59 22.89
CA LYS A 585 -8.29 24.52 23.56
C LYS A 585 -8.72 25.98 23.48
N THR A 586 -9.54 26.34 22.49
CA THR A 586 -10.03 27.70 22.24
C THR A 586 -11.54 27.68 22.00
N GLU A 587 -12.22 28.80 22.25
CA GLU A 587 -13.65 28.92 21.98
C GLU A 587 -13.93 28.79 20.47
N GLU A 588 -13.08 29.36 19.61
CA GLU A 588 -13.18 29.23 18.16
C GLU A 588 -13.14 27.76 17.73
N GLY A 589 -12.15 26.99 18.21
CA GLY A 589 -12.06 25.56 17.93
C GLY A 589 -13.26 24.77 18.47
N LEU A 590 -13.83 25.18 19.61
CA LEU A 590 -15.05 24.54 20.13
C LEU A 590 -16.25 24.78 19.21
N ARG A 591 -16.38 25.99 18.67
CA ARG A 591 -17.45 26.34 17.72
C ARG A 591 -17.29 25.58 16.40
N GLU A 592 -16.07 25.46 15.89
CA GLU A 592 -15.79 24.64 14.70
C GLU A 592 -16.16 23.17 14.92
N ARG A 593 -15.77 22.58 16.05
CA ARG A 593 -16.12 21.19 16.40
C ARG A 593 -17.62 21.01 16.58
N ALA A 594 -18.32 21.98 17.17
CA ALA A 594 -19.77 21.96 17.30
C ALA A 594 -20.47 21.98 15.93
N ALA A 595 -20.00 22.83 15.00
CA ALA A 595 -20.55 22.90 13.65
C ALA A 595 -20.34 21.59 12.87
N LEU A 596 -19.15 21.00 12.96
CA LEU A 596 -18.84 19.71 12.35
C LEU A 596 -19.72 18.59 12.92
N LEU A 597 -19.85 18.52 14.25
CA LEU A 597 -20.67 17.50 14.91
C LEU A 597 -22.14 17.66 14.57
N ALA A 598 -22.68 18.88 14.57
CA ALA A 598 -24.07 19.15 14.19
C ALA A 598 -24.39 18.61 12.80
N GLY A 599 -23.48 18.84 11.83
CA GLY A 599 -23.62 18.30 10.48
C GLY A 599 -23.65 16.77 10.42
N ARG A 600 -22.87 16.09 11.27
CA ARG A 600 -22.77 14.61 11.33
C ARG A 600 -23.90 13.94 12.11
N LEU A 601 -24.54 14.66 13.04
CA LEU A 601 -25.62 14.15 13.87
C LEU A 601 -26.99 14.13 13.16
N ARG A 602 -27.17 14.94 12.12
CA ARG A 602 -28.43 14.98 11.35
C ARG A 602 -28.70 13.63 10.69
N GLY A 603 -29.83 13.01 11.04
CA GLY A 603 -30.22 11.68 10.57
C GLY A 603 -29.41 10.52 11.18
N ALA A 604 -28.57 10.76 12.20
CA ALA A 604 -27.85 9.70 12.89
C ALA A 604 -28.78 8.92 13.84
N SER A 605 -28.80 7.59 13.72
CA SER A 605 -29.59 6.71 14.59
C SER A 605 -28.91 6.39 15.92
N ASP A 606 -27.59 6.51 15.99
CA ASP A 606 -26.78 5.89 17.05
C ASP A 606 -26.19 6.94 18.02
N LEU A 607 -27.05 7.82 18.55
CA LEU A 607 -26.60 8.92 19.44
C LEU A 607 -25.82 8.41 20.67
N ALA A 608 -26.17 7.24 21.20
CA ALA A 608 -25.49 6.65 22.36
C ALA A 608 -24.01 6.33 22.06
N ASP A 609 -23.72 5.77 20.88
CA ASP A 609 -22.35 5.46 20.45
C ASP A 609 -21.54 6.75 20.23
N VAL A 610 -22.17 7.78 19.66
CA VAL A 610 -21.56 9.12 19.51
C VAL A 610 -21.25 9.74 20.88
N ALA A 611 -22.21 9.71 21.81
CA ALA A 611 -22.03 10.24 23.16
C ALA A 611 -20.91 9.51 23.90
N TYR A 612 -20.90 8.17 23.86
CA TYR A 612 -19.84 7.35 24.46
C TYR A 612 -18.46 7.72 23.90
N THR A 613 -18.32 7.76 22.57
CA THR A 613 -17.06 8.11 21.89
C THR A 613 -16.54 9.48 22.31
N LEU A 614 -17.43 10.49 22.42
CA LEU A 614 -17.05 11.84 22.85
C LEU A 614 -16.71 11.93 24.34
N GLN A 615 -17.30 11.07 25.17
CA GLN A 615 -17.08 11.05 26.63
C GLN A 615 -15.77 10.37 27.02
N VAL A 616 -15.46 9.21 26.42
CA VAL A 616 -14.31 8.39 26.83
C VAL A 616 -13.15 8.48 25.85
N GLY A 617 -13.41 8.73 24.57
CA GLY A 617 -12.40 8.69 23.51
C GLY A 617 -11.82 10.03 23.10
N ARG A 618 -12.03 11.10 23.87
CA ARG A 618 -11.53 12.46 23.57
C ARG A 618 -10.89 13.10 24.79
N GLU A 619 -9.76 13.80 24.57
CA GLU A 619 -9.13 14.55 25.65
C GLU A 619 -10.04 15.71 26.10
N ALA A 620 -10.30 15.80 27.40
CA ALA A 620 -11.12 16.87 27.97
C ALA A 620 -10.33 18.19 28.12
N MET A 621 -10.45 19.08 27.14
CA MET A 621 -9.75 20.36 27.05
C MET A 621 -10.43 21.49 27.85
N ALA A 622 -9.87 22.71 27.78
CA ALA A 622 -10.26 23.85 28.63
C ALA A 622 -11.64 24.44 28.27
N CYS A 623 -11.92 24.67 26.99
CA CYS A 623 -13.23 25.16 26.55
C CYS A 623 -14.17 23.95 26.43
N ARG A 624 -15.29 23.93 27.16
CA ARG A 624 -16.19 22.77 27.23
C ARG A 624 -17.63 23.14 26.93
N LEU A 625 -18.31 22.27 26.21
CA LEU A 625 -19.75 22.32 25.93
C LEU A 625 -20.37 20.96 26.26
N ALA A 626 -21.51 20.94 26.92
CA ALA A 626 -22.30 19.74 27.14
C ALA A 626 -23.79 20.01 26.89
N LEU A 627 -24.50 19.05 26.34
CA LEU A 627 -25.95 19.09 26.14
C LEU A 627 -26.57 17.72 26.38
N VAL A 628 -27.87 17.71 26.67
CA VAL A 628 -28.66 16.48 26.79
C VAL A 628 -29.63 16.42 25.62
N ALA A 629 -29.64 15.29 24.90
CA ALA A 629 -30.53 15.05 23.78
C ALA A 629 -30.96 13.59 23.72
N THR A 630 -32.11 13.35 23.09
CA THR A 630 -32.67 12.00 22.88
C THR A 630 -32.43 11.49 21.46
N THR A 631 -32.21 12.39 20.50
CA THR A 631 -31.95 12.05 19.09
C THR A 631 -30.80 12.87 18.52
N GLY A 632 -30.18 12.37 17.45
CA GLY A 632 -29.14 13.10 16.71
C GLY A 632 -29.66 14.44 16.18
N ASP A 633 -30.87 14.47 15.62
CA ASP A 633 -31.49 15.69 15.11
C ASP A 633 -31.72 16.74 16.22
N GLU A 634 -32.18 16.32 17.40
CA GLU A 634 -32.34 17.22 18.55
C GLU A 634 -30.99 17.83 18.98
N ALA A 635 -29.95 17.00 19.06
CA ALA A 635 -28.61 17.46 19.41
C ALA A 635 -28.06 18.44 18.35
N ALA A 636 -28.24 18.15 17.06
CA ALA A 636 -27.82 19.02 15.97
C ALA A 636 -28.51 20.39 16.04
N ASP A 637 -29.84 20.41 16.23
CA ASP A 637 -30.62 21.64 16.34
C ASP A 637 -30.17 22.51 17.53
N VAL A 638 -29.84 21.89 18.67
CA VAL A 638 -29.32 22.61 19.85
C VAL A 638 -27.95 23.23 19.55
N LEU A 639 -27.06 22.49 18.88
CA LEU A 639 -25.74 22.99 18.51
C LEU A 639 -25.81 24.15 17.52
N ASP A 640 -26.64 24.04 16.47
CA ASP A 640 -26.84 25.10 15.48
C ASP A 640 -27.35 26.39 16.12
N ARG A 641 -28.39 26.29 16.96
CA ARG A 641 -28.95 27.46 17.67
C ARG A 641 -27.94 28.07 18.65
N TRP A 642 -27.10 27.25 19.29
CA TRP A 642 -26.01 27.74 20.14
C TRP A 642 -24.96 28.51 19.32
N LEU A 643 -24.60 28.01 18.13
CA LEU A 643 -23.67 28.69 17.22
C LEU A 643 -24.21 30.05 16.76
N ASP A 644 -25.51 30.13 16.48
CA ASP A 644 -26.24 31.36 16.13
C ASP A 644 -26.41 32.35 17.30
N GLY A 645 -26.07 31.92 18.52
CA GLY A 645 -26.15 32.75 19.72
C GLY A 645 -27.56 32.88 20.32
N ASP A 646 -28.46 31.96 20.00
CA ASP A 646 -29.84 31.93 20.49
C ASP A 646 -29.88 31.80 22.04
N PRO A 647 -30.53 32.74 22.75
CA PRO A 647 -30.66 32.70 24.21
C PRO A 647 -31.31 31.42 24.75
N ASP A 648 -32.29 30.85 24.04
CA ASP A 648 -32.99 29.64 24.50
C ASP A 648 -32.07 28.43 24.42
N ALA A 649 -31.26 28.32 23.37
CA ALA A 649 -30.29 27.25 23.23
C ALA A 649 -29.17 27.35 24.28
N ARG A 650 -28.76 28.57 24.67
CA ARG A 650 -27.81 28.77 25.78
C ARG A 650 -28.31 28.20 27.10
N SER A 651 -29.62 28.16 27.34
CA SER A 651 -30.20 27.53 28.54
C SER A 651 -30.24 25.99 28.49
N ARG A 652 -30.08 25.41 27.28
CA ARG A 652 -30.10 23.96 27.04
C ARG A 652 -28.70 23.33 27.01
N VAL A 653 -27.65 24.14 27.14
CA VAL A 653 -26.26 23.69 27.12
C VAL A 653 -25.52 24.18 28.37
N ALA A 654 -24.56 23.39 28.84
CA ALA A 654 -23.56 23.85 29.79
C ALA A 654 -22.29 24.24 29.01
N PHE A 655 -21.93 25.53 29.03
CA PHE A 655 -20.74 26.04 28.34
C PHE A 655 -19.80 26.73 29.33
N ALA A 656 -18.50 26.41 29.24
CA ALA A 656 -17.44 27.08 29.98
C ALA A 656 -16.27 27.42 29.03
N ALA A 657 -15.90 28.69 28.98
CA ALA A 657 -14.84 29.19 28.09
C ALA A 657 -13.42 28.83 28.56
N ASP A 658 -13.22 28.57 29.85
CA ASP A 658 -11.94 28.09 30.40
C ASP A 658 -12.19 27.33 31.71
N VAL A 659 -12.14 26.00 31.63
CA VAL A 659 -12.12 25.11 32.78
C VAL A 659 -10.66 24.83 33.13
N ARG A 660 -10.12 25.59 34.09
CA ARG A 660 -8.81 25.25 34.67
C ARG A 660 -8.90 23.88 35.34
N ARG A 661 -7.98 22.97 35.00
CA ARG A 661 -7.82 21.69 35.70
C ARG A 661 -7.60 22.02 37.19
N ALA A 662 -8.55 21.68 38.04
CA ALA A 662 -8.36 21.76 39.48
C ALA A 662 -7.39 20.63 39.86
N ASP A 663 -6.10 20.92 39.87
CA ASP A 663 -5.05 20.01 40.33
C ASP A 663 -5.04 19.95 41.88
N THR A 664 -6.16 19.59 42.52
CA THR A 664 -6.27 18.94 43.84
C THR A 664 -7.74 18.79 44.28
N PRO A 665 -8.09 17.77 45.10
CA PRO A 665 -9.43 17.60 45.68
C PRO A 665 -9.88 18.73 46.63
N ALA A 666 -9.08 19.77 46.85
CA ALA A 666 -9.35 20.84 47.80
C ALA A 666 -10.17 22.01 47.20
N ASP A 667 -10.10 22.22 45.89
CA ASP A 667 -10.70 23.42 45.26
C ASP A 667 -12.16 23.25 44.81
N ALA A 668 -12.70 22.02 44.90
CA ALA A 668 -14.11 21.76 44.57
C ALA A 668 -15.11 22.45 45.52
N ASN A 669 -14.66 22.92 46.68
CA ASN A 669 -15.52 23.60 47.67
C ASN A 669 -15.53 25.13 47.57
N VAL A 670 -14.79 25.74 46.64
CA VAL A 670 -14.71 27.22 46.53
C VAL A 670 -15.48 27.77 45.32
N ALA A 671 -15.79 26.95 44.31
CA ALA A 671 -16.55 27.39 43.13
C ALA A 671 -18.09 27.33 43.29
N ALA A 672 -18.60 26.85 44.44
CA ALA A 672 -20.04 26.76 44.73
C ALA A 672 -20.57 27.96 45.54
N ALA A 673 -19.79 29.04 45.68
CA ALA A 673 -20.19 30.21 46.44
C ALA A 673 -19.81 31.52 45.72
N ASP A 674 -20.56 31.87 44.69
CA ASP A 674 -21.04 33.26 44.55
C ASP A 674 -22.34 33.25 43.72
N PRO A 675 -23.41 33.96 44.17
CA PRO A 675 -24.78 33.82 43.67
C PRO A 675 -25.06 34.49 42.32
#